data_AF-A0AAY5F2T0-F1
#
_entry.id   AF-A0AAY5F2T0-F1
#
_cell.length_a   1.000
_cell.length_b   1.000
_cell.length_c   1.000
_cell.angle_alpha   90.00
_cell.angle_beta   90.00
_cell.angle_gamma   90.00
#
_symmetry.space_group_name_H-M   'P 1'
#
loop_
_entity.id
_entity.type
_entity.pdbx_description
1 polymer ?
#
loop_
_entity_poly.entity_id
_entity_poly.type
_entity_poly.pdbx_seq_one_letter_code
_entity_poly.pdbx_strand_id
1 'polypeptide(L)'
;MFVLPFRELNLIKDDQYSLHRLLCYFHPEIKDLDPKIYDVCKVVFIFDGLDESRIQLNFSQCNKVSDISMTSSVGVLMSNLIKGELLPSALIWITSRPAAANEFSPQYINRVTEIQGFTDPQKEEYFRKRVSDQDQAEKIISHIKTAKTLHIMCHIPVFCWISVMVLQEILKQTDTEIPKTLTEMYTQFLHTQINMKNEKYEGKKERDQKKHLESNRSMILKLAELAFKQLMKGNVLFYEEDLRECGIDVTEASMYSGICTEIFREESVLYQRKIYCFVHLSFQEFLAALYVFHCFLSNKMRALQTFKLQPSCRSENVPLHDLLKAAVYKALESQNGHLDLFLRFLLGISLEPNQSLLQGLLTHTHSSQESVKKTVLYIKDQIKTGHLHIERSINLFLCLSEMKDQSLAREIQEYLLSEKHSGKKLSPGQCSVLACMLLTSEEVLDELDLKKYNTSEEGYRRLIPAAANSRKALLGNCSLDTDLCKNLCSILASSNSPLRELCINISTLQDEGMKLLSDGLKTHCKVRHCKLEILSLTGCNLTTDNSKSLFSVLTSEKSFLKELNIRNYDFQDSGVEQLSAALKSSHCKLEILRIALFNLGELTCGNLGSALQLENSSLRQLELSNNRLQDSGVKLLSKGLESSHCTLEILKLAMCNLGEQTCEILGSALQLANNPLRELDLSNNDLQDSGVKLLSSGLKSSHCKLESLRLSGCLVTEEGCSSLASALHSNPSHLKELDLMYNHPGESGVKLLSARLEDPHYACDLTLDPNTAHTRLSLSEGNRKVTRVWEQQPYPDHPDRFDVCVQVVCRESLTGPCYWEAEWSGGRVEISVTYKGISRKGDSGGCGFGHNVKSWSLNCTNISYSVWHNKKRTAISAPPCSSNRVGVYLDWAAGTLSFYNVSSHTHTLTHLHTFHSTFTEPLYVGFRLWDSDSSVHVCTKYGVPQVCDTKR
;
A
#
# COMPACT_ATOMS: atom_id res chain seq x y z
N MET A 1 29.86 -37.60 6.70
CA MET A 1 28.51 -37.01 6.76
C MET A 1 27.55 -38.13 7.08
N PHE A 2 26.67 -37.94 8.06
CA PHE A 2 25.71 -38.95 8.52
C PHE A 2 24.31 -38.38 8.40
N VAL A 3 23.40 -39.12 7.76
CA VAL A 3 21.99 -38.73 7.61
C VAL A 3 21.17 -39.60 8.54
N LEU A 4 20.42 -38.97 9.43
CA LEU A 4 19.66 -39.62 10.48
C LEU A 4 18.18 -39.17 10.39
N PRO A 5 17.34 -39.91 9.66
CA PRO A 5 15.92 -39.58 9.51
C PRO A 5 15.16 -39.82 10.82
N PHE A 6 14.37 -38.85 11.29
CA PHE A 6 13.58 -39.00 12.51
C PHE A 6 12.56 -40.13 12.42
N ARG A 7 11.98 -40.34 11.24
CA ARG A 7 11.12 -41.50 10.93
C ARG A 7 11.71 -42.84 11.34
N GLU A 8 13.01 -43.01 11.16
CA GLU A 8 13.75 -44.23 11.50
C GLU A 8 14.23 -44.23 12.95
N LEU A 9 14.69 -43.08 13.46
CA LEU A 9 15.10 -42.93 14.86
C LEU A 9 13.94 -43.25 15.84
N ASN A 10 12.71 -42.91 15.46
CA ASN A 10 11.51 -43.23 16.25
C ASN A 10 11.33 -44.73 16.52
N LEU A 11 11.80 -45.60 15.62
CA LEU A 11 11.66 -47.06 15.73
C LEU A 11 12.60 -47.68 16.77
N ILE A 12 13.59 -46.92 17.20
CA ILE A 12 14.64 -47.34 18.14
C ILE A 12 14.77 -46.37 19.33
N LYS A 13 13.76 -45.52 19.54
CA LYS A 13 13.80 -44.44 20.54
C LYS A 13 13.95 -44.94 21.99
N ASP A 14 13.41 -46.13 22.27
CA ASP A 14 13.39 -46.74 23.61
C ASP A 14 14.63 -47.61 23.88
N ASP A 15 15.43 -47.88 22.85
CA ASP A 15 16.68 -48.64 22.93
C ASP A 15 17.84 -47.74 23.42
N GLN A 16 18.90 -48.39 23.93
CA GLN A 16 20.12 -47.73 24.37
C GLN A 16 21.25 -47.95 23.36
N TYR A 17 21.87 -46.87 22.90
CA TYR A 17 22.99 -46.88 21.96
C TYR A 17 24.17 -46.08 22.50
N SER A 18 25.39 -46.45 22.11
CA SER A 18 26.49 -45.49 22.05
C SER A 18 26.42 -44.75 20.72
N LEU A 19 27.04 -43.57 20.60
CA LEU A 19 26.96 -42.79 19.36
C LEU A 19 27.54 -43.57 18.17
N HIS A 20 28.68 -44.24 18.36
CA HIS A 20 29.26 -45.07 17.28
C HIS A 20 28.34 -46.25 16.91
N ARG A 21 27.70 -46.91 17.89
CA ARG A 21 26.76 -48.00 17.61
C ARG A 21 25.50 -47.52 16.90
N LEU A 22 25.00 -46.33 17.25
CA LEU A 22 23.89 -45.68 16.56
C LEU A 22 24.28 -45.38 15.11
N LEU A 23 25.48 -44.83 14.88
CA LEU A 23 25.95 -44.58 13.53
C LEU A 23 26.12 -45.87 12.71
N CYS A 24 26.66 -46.94 13.31
CA CYS A 24 26.76 -48.25 12.65
C CYS A 24 25.38 -48.86 12.31
N TYR A 25 24.33 -48.49 13.05
CA TYR A 25 22.97 -48.96 12.76
C TYR A 25 22.44 -48.40 11.44
N PHE A 26 22.69 -47.10 11.18
CA PHE A 26 22.29 -46.41 9.94
C PHE A 26 23.30 -46.56 8.81
N HIS A 27 24.57 -46.76 9.15
CA HIS A 27 25.70 -46.85 8.24
C HIS A 27 26.54 -48.09 8.57
N PRO A 28 26.10 -49.31 8.20
CA PRO A 28 26.81 -50.54 8.53
C PRO A 28 28.26 -50.58 8.02
N GLU A 29 28.58 -49.80 6.97
CA GLU A 29 29.89 -49.68 6.35
C GLU A 29 30.99 -49.12 7.27
N ILE A 30 30.64 -48.46 8.37
CA ILE A 30 31.62 -47.88 9.32
C ILE A 30 31.85 -48.75 10.56
N LYS A 31 31.34 -49.97 10.59
CA LYS A 31 31.40 -50.85 11.76
C LYS A 31 32.81 -51.20 12.24
N ASP A 32 33.77 -51.30 11.31
CA ASP A 32 35.16 -51.66 11.58
C ASP A 32 36.07 -50.42 11.79
N LEU A 33 35.48 -49.22 11.80
CA LEU A 33 36.18 -47.95 11.92
C LEU A 33 36.51 -47.64 13.38
N ASP A 34 37.76 -47.28 13.71
CA ASP A 34 38.13 -46.84 15.06
C ASP A 34 37.37 -45.55 15.42
N PRO A 35 36.57 -45.52 16.51
CA PRO A 35 35.84 -44.33 16.95
C PRO A 35 36.72 -43.08 17.15
N LYS A 36 38.02 -43.21 17.37
CA LYS A 36 38.96 -42.07 17.48
C LYS A 36 39.03 -41.22 16.21
N ILE A 37 38.60 -41.76 15.06
CA ILE A 37 38.58 -41.01 13.80
C ILE A 37 37.63 -39.80 13.84
N TYR A 38 36.62 -39.82 14.71
CA TYR A 38 35.67 -38.73 14.87
C TYR A 38 36.31 -37.48 15.49
N ASP A 39 37.41 -37.65 16.24
CA ASP A 39 38.14 -36.52 16.84
C ASP A 39 39.04 -35.81 15.83
N VAL A 40 39.42 -36.49 14.74
CA VAL A 40 40.33 -35.98 13.70
C VAL A 40 39.57 -35.45 12.48
N CYS A 41 38.35 -35.94 12.24
CA CYS A 41 37.55 -35.56 11.08
C CYS A 41 36.47 -34.53 11.42
N LYS A 42 36.17 -33.63 10.47
CA LYS A 42 34.97 -32.79 10.56
C LYS A 42 33.75 -33.62 10.24
N VAL A 43 32.93 -33.89 11.27
CA VAL A 43 31.69 -34.65 11.13
C VAL A 43 30.52 -33.70 10.84
N VAL A 44 29.62 -34.13 9.96
CA VAL A 44 28.36 -33.43 9.67
C VAL A 44 27.22 -34.40 9.89
N PHE A 45 26.23 -34.01 10.70
CA PHE A 45 24.98 -34.73 10.93
C PHE A 45 23.83 -34.00 10.25
N ILE A 46 23.01 -34.74 9.51
CA ILE A 46 21.77 -34.25 8.92
C ILE A 46 20.62 -34.98 9.61
N PHE A 47 19.89 -34.29 10.49
CA PHE A 47 18.66 -34.81 11.08
C PHE A 47 17.49 -34.42 10.17
N ASP A 48 16.89 -35.41 9.53
CA ASP A 48 15.84 -35.18 8.54
C ASP A 48 14.44 -35.38 9.14
N GLY A 49 13.58 -34.36 9.08
CA GLY A 49 12.17 -34.41 9.47
C GLY A 49 11.90 -34.28 10.97
N LEU A 50 12.37 -33.22 11.64
CA LEU A 50 12.13 -33.01 13.09
C LEU A 50 10.64 -33.03 13.45
N ASP A 51 9.77 -32.53 12.57
CA ASP A 51 8.32 -32.57 12.73
C ASP A 51 7.70 -33.97 12.71
N GLU A 52 8.49 -34.98 12.32
CA GLU A 52 8.13 -36.40 12.36
C GLU A 52 8.59 -37.07 13.67
N SER A 53 9.35 -36.36 14.51
CA SER A 53 9.95 -36.91 15.73
C SER A 53 8.90 -37.24 16.79
N ARG A 54 8.98 -38.46 17.32
CA ARG A 54 8.30 -38.88 18.57
C ARG A 54 9.26 -38.93 19.75
N ILE A 55 10.49 -38.44 19.57
CA ILE A 55 11.56 -38.45 20.56
C ILE A 55 11.50 -37.14 21.35
N GLN A 56 11.40 -37.24 22.68
CA GLN A 56 11.49 -36.08 23.55
C GLN A 56 12.94 -35.60 23.65
N LEU A 57 13.23 -34.45 23.05
CA LEU A 57 14.52 -33.77 23.18
C LEU A 57 14.47 -32.83 24.39
N ASN A 58 15.06 -33.25 25.51
CA ASN A 58 15.10 -32.46 26.73
C ASN A 58 16.46 -31.77 26.87
N PHE A 59 16.49 -30.44 26.76
CA PHE A 59 17.71 -29.65 26.88
C PHE A 59 17.99 -29.14 28.29
N SER A 60 17.03 -29.13 29.22
CA SER A 60 17.22 -28.59 30.58
C SER A 60 17.62 -29.65 31.61
N GLN A 61 17.12 -30.88 31.49
CA GLN A 61 17.35 -31.99 32.43
C GLN A 61 17.94 -33.23 31.73
N CYS A 62 18.88 -33.02 30.81
CA CYS A 62 19.55 -34.12 30.10
C CYS A 62 20.76 -34.64 30.87
N ASN A 63 20.91 -35.96 30.99
CA ASN A 63 22.14 -36.57 31.46
C ASN A 63 23.30 -36.20 30.51
N LYS A 64 24.43 -35.74 31.07
CA LYS A 64 25.60 -35.35 30.30
C LYS A 64 26.27 -36.58 29.71
N VAL A 65 26.37 -36.63 28.38
CA VAL A 65 27.10 -37.66 27.64
C VAL A 65 28.14 -36.96 26.79
N SER A 66 29.42 -37.16 27.11
CA SER A 66 30.54 -36.51 26.42
C SER A 66 31.47 -37.49 25.70
N ASP A 67 31.33 -38.79 25.95
CA ASP A 67 32.11 -39.85 25.28
C ASP A 67 31.23 -40.63 24.31
N ILE A 68 31.77 -40.87 23.11
CA ILE A 68 31.19 -41.62 22.00
C ILE A 68 30.89 -43.07 22.39
N SER A 69 31.63 -43.62 23.36
CA SER A 69 31.47 -44.99 23.86
C SER A 69 30.32 -45.15 24.87
N MET A 70 29.90 -44.06 25.52
CA MET A 70 28.85 -44.09 26.53
C MET A 70 27.49 -44.40 25.91
N THR A 71 26.76 -45.34 26.53
CA THR A 71 25.43 -45.73 26.08
C THR A 71 24.36 -44.85 26.72
N SER A 72 23.43 -44.35 25.92
CA SER A 72 22.25 -43.63 26.39
C SER A 72 21.07 -43.81 25.42
N SER A 73 19.91 -43.23 25.75
CA SER A 73 18.78 -43.21 24.81
C SER A 73 19.09 -42.31 23.62
N VAL A 74 18.44 -42.58 22.49
CA VAL A 74 18.61 -41.80 21.26
C VAL A 74 18.36 -40.30 21.51
N GLY A 75 17.32 -39.96 22.27
CA GLY A 75 17.00 -38.57 22.63
C GLY A 75 18.09 -37.87 23.44
N VAL A 76 18.75 -38.59 24.37
CA VAL A 76 19.86 -38.04 25.17
C VAL A 76 21.10 -37.84 24.30
N LEU A 77 21.44 -38.82 23.44
CA LEU A 77 22.56 -38.68 22.51
C LEU A 77 22.38 -37.47 21.58
N MET A 78 21.20 -37.33 20.99
CA MET A 78 20.86 -36.20 20.11
C MET A 78 20.90 -34.86 20.85
N SER A 79 20.34 -34.80 22.06
CA SER A 79 20.34 -33.58 22.86
C SER A 79 21.77 -33.15 23.22
N ASN A 80 22.66 -34.09 23.54
CA ASN A 80 24.08 -33.79 23.83
C ASN A 80 24.88 -33.43 22.57
N LEU A 81 24.58 -34.03 21.41
CA LEU A 81 25.15 -33.62 20.12
C LEU A 81 24.79 -32.17 19.80
N ILE A 82 23.50 -31.81 19.92
CA ILE A 82 23.04 -30.45 19.59
C ILE A 82 23.56 -29.40 20.57
N LYS A 83 23.72 -29.76 21.85
CA LYS A 83 24.38 -28.89 22.84
C LYS A 83 25.88 -28.70 22.59
N GLY A 84 26.50 -29.55 21.76
CA GLY A 84 27.95 -29.61 21.61
C GLY A 84 28.68 -30.26 22.79
N GLU A 85 27.97 -30.99 23.67
CA GLU A 85 28.58 -31.76 24.76
C GLU A 85 29.18 -33.09 24.25
N LEU A 86 28.60 -33.63 23.18
CA LEU A 86 29.07 -34.80 22.46
C LEU A 86 29.52 -34.35 21.06
N LEU A 87 30.78 -34.62 20.69
CA LEU A 87 31.40 -34.15 19.43
C LEU A 87 31.23 -32.64 19.19
N PRO A 88 31.85 -31.77 20.00
CA PRO A 88 31.70 -30.30 19.91
C PRO A 88 32.11 -29.70 18.54
N SER A 89 32.95 -30.39 17.77
CA SER A 89 33.40 -29.97 16.44
C SER A 89 32.43 -30.35 15.31
N ALA A 90 31.36 -31.09 15.61
CA ALA A 90 30.41 -31.55 14.61
C ALA A 90 29.49 -30.42 14.13
N LEU A 91 29.17 -30.44 12.83
CA LEU A 91 28.16 -29.56 12.25
C LEU A 91 26.83 -30.29 12.16
N ILE A 92 25.74 -29.60 12.47
CA ILE A 92 24.40 -30.20 12.49
C ILE A 92 23.48 -29.40 11.57
N TRP A 93 22.77 -30.11 10.70
CA TRP A 93 21.71 -29.59 9.86
C TRP A 93 20.40 -30.30 10.20
N ILE A 94 19.34 -29.55 10.50
CA ILE A 94 18.03 -30.11 10.84
C ILE A 94 17.01 -29.61 9.81
N THR A 95 16.24 -30.52 9.22
CA THR A 95 15.08 -30.17 8.39
C THR A 95 13.81 -30.31 9.21
N SER A 96 12.86 -29.40 9.03
CA SER A 96 11.60 -29.40 9.79
C SER A 96 10.55 -28.55 9.10
N ARG A 97 9.27 -28.89 9.27
CA ARG A 97 8.18 -27.92 9.06
C ARG A 97 8.28 -26.76 10.07
N PRO A 98 7.84 -25.54 9.70
CA PRO A 98 7.94 -24.36 10.57
C PRO A 98 7.31 -24.54 11.95
N ALA A 99 6.14 -25.19 12.01
CA ALA A 99 5.41 -25.41 13.26
C ALA A 99 6.24 -26.15 14.33
N ALA A 100 7.02 -27.15 13.94
CA ALA A 100 7.88 -27.90 14.85
C ALA A 100 9.25 -27.22 15.07
N ALA A 101 9.77 -26.50 14.07
CA ALA A 101 11.02 -25.76 14.20
C ALA A 101 10.91 -24.63 15.25
N ASN A 102 9.75 -23.99 15.36
CA ASN A 102 9.51 -22.90 16.31
C ASN A 102 9.46 -23.37 17.78
N GLU A 103 9.25 -24.65 18.02
CA GLU A 103 9.34 -25.24 19.38
C GLU A 103 10.79 -25.47 19.80
N PHE A 104 11.72 -25.43 18.85
CA PHE A 104 13.15 -25.61 19.09
C PHE A 104 13.78 -24.34 19.67
N SER A 105 14.63 -24.48 20.70
CA SER A 105 15.22 -23.32 21.37
C SER A 105 16.20 -22.57 20.44
N PRO A 106 16.05 -21.24 20.23
CA PRO A 106 16.91 -20.46 19.34
C PRO A 106 18.39 -20.46 19.76
N GLN A 107 18.67 -20.70 21.04
CA GLN A 107 20.03 -20.68 21.59
C GLN A 107 20.96 -21.76 21.01
N TYR A 108 20.39 -22.82 20.41
CA TYR A 108 21.14 -23.92 19.78
C TYR A 108 21.15 -23.82 18.25
N ILE A 109 20.62 -22.74 17.67
CA ILE A 109 20.52 -22.57 16.22
C ILE A 109 21.45 -21.43 15.79
N ASN A 110 22.48 -21.76 15.00
CA ASN A 110 23.36 -20.74 14.43
C ASN A 110 22.77 -20.07 13.19
N ARG A 111 21.94 -20.80 12.41
CA ARG A 111 21.35 -20.33 11.16
C ARG A 111 20.03 -21.03 10.86
N VAL A 112 19.06 -20.27 10.35
CA VAL A 112 17.78 -20.77 9.82
C VAL A 112 17.72 -20.48 8.33
N THR A 113 17.24 -21.44 7.54
CA THR A 113 16.96 -21.25 6.10
C THR A 113 15.55 -21.76 5.82
N GLU A 114 14.70 -20.90 5.27
CA GLU A 114 13.30 -21.21 4.95
C GLU A 114 13.13 -21.53 3.46
N ILE A 115 12.34 -22.55 3.14
CA ILE A 115 11.94 -22.87 1.76
C ILE A 115 10.58 -22.22 1.50
N GLN A 116 10.58 -21.10 0.77
CA GLN A 116 9.41 -20.24 0.57
C GLN A 116 8.51 -20.64 -0.62
N GLY A 117 8.34 -21.91 -0.95
CA GLY A 117 7.37 -22.34 -1.98
C GLY A 117 7.52 -21.71 -3.39
N PHE A 118 6.39 -21.60 -4.11
CA PHE A 118 6.29 -21.04 -5.46
C PHE A 118 5.86 -19.56 -5.46
N THR A 119 6.59 -18.75 -6.22
CA THR A 119 6.17 -17.40 -6.63
C THR A 119 5.04 -17.44 -7.65
N ASP A 120 4.27 -16.37 -7.83
CA ASP A 120 3.14 -16.35 -8.78
C ASP A 120 3.53 -16.75 -10.22
N PRO A 121 4.68 -16.31 -10.78
CA PRO A 121 5.13 -16.80 -12.08
C PRO A 121 5.42 -18.31 -12.09
N GLN A 122 6.01 -18.83 -11.01
CA GLN A 122 6.30 -20.27 -10.89
C GLN A 122 5.03 -21.11 -10.75
N LYS A 123 3.97 -20.58 -10.11
CA LYS A 123 2.65 -21.25 -10.06
C LYS A 123 2.10 -21.44 -11.47
N GLU A 124 2.10 -20.38 -12.27
CA GLU A 124 1.62 -20.46 -13.66
C GLU A 124 2.48 -21.39 -14.52
N GLU A 125 3.81 -21.31 -14.38
CA GLU A 125 4.73 -22.21 -15.07
C GLU A 125 4.47 -23.68 -14.71
N TYR A 126 4.21 -23.97 -13.44
CA TYR A 126 3.86 -25.31 -12.99
C TYR A 126 2.58 -25.81 -13.69
N PHE A 127 1.52 -25.00 -13.72
CA PHE A 127 0.26 -25.37 -14.37
C PHE A 127 0.44 -25.62 -15.88
N ARG A 128 1.16 -24.74 -16.60
CA ARG A 128 1.45 -24.89 -18.04
C ARG A 128 2.30 -26.12 -18.35
N LYS A 129 3.24 -26.48 -17.46
CA LYS A 129 4.09 -27.67 -17.62
C LYS A 129 3.33 -28.96 -17.32
N ARG A 130 2.39 -28.94 -16.37
CA ARG A 130 1.71 -30.15 -15.91
C ARG A 130 0.52 -30.54 -16.79
N VAL A 131 -0.16 -29.56 -17.39
CA VAL A 131 -1.34 -29.75 -18.23
C VAL A 131 -0.91 -29.72 -19.70
N SER A 132 -1.14 -30.81 -20.43
CA SER A 132 -0.72 -30.92 -21.84
C SER A 132 -1.51 -30.00 -22.79
N ASP A 133 -2.80 -29.79 -22.51
CA ASP A 133 -3.68 -28.89 -23.26
C ASP A 133 -3.54 -27.45 -22.72
N GLN A 134 -3.03 -26.53 -23.55
CA GLN A 134 -2.75 -25.16 -23.15
C GLN A 134 -4.02 -24.33 -22.90
N ASP A 135 -5.13 -24.61 -23.59
CA ASP A 135 -6.39 -23.91 -23.34
C ASP A 135 -6.99 -24.31 -21.99
N GLN A 136 -6.84 -25.59 -21.62
CA GLN A 136 -7.20 -26.06 -20.29
C GLN A 136 -6.28 -25.47 -19.21
N ALA A 137 -4.97 -25.38 -19.48
CA ALA A 137 -4.01 -24.79 -18.56
C ALA A 137 -4.38 -23.33 -18.24
N GLU A 138 -4.69 -22.53 -19.26
CA GLU A 138 -5.08 -21.12 -19.07
C GLU A 138 -6.42 -20.97 -18.35
N LYS A 139 -7.40 -21.86 -18.59
CA LYS A 139 -8.65 -21.91 -17.80
C LYS A 139 -8.39 -22.19 -16.33
N ILE A 140 -7.51 -23.16 -16.02
CA ILE A 140 -7.12 -23.49 -14.65
C ILE A 140 -6.42 -22.30 -13.98
N ILE A 141 -5.47 -21.67 -14.68
CA ILE A 141 -4.74 -20.49 -14.18
C ILE A 141 -5.71 -19.35 -13.89
N SER A 142 -6.63 -19.06 -14.81
CA SER A 142 -7.67 -18.04 -14.64
C SER A 142 -8.54 -18.34 -13.43
N HIS A 143 -9.05 -19.56 -13.29
CA HIS A 143 -9.88 -19.94 -12.14
C HIS A 143 -9.11 -19.80 -10.82
N ILE A 144 -7.88 -20.33 -10.74
CA ILE A 144 -7.07 -20.25 -9.53
C ILE A 144 -6.78 -18.80 -9.15
N LYS A 145 -6.51 -17.90 -10.12
CA LYS A 145 -6.35 -16.46 -9.84
C LYS A 145 -7.61 -15.83 -9.26
N THR A 146 -8.78 -16.15 -9.80
CA THR A 146 -10.06 -15.64 -9.27
C THR A 146 -10.39 -16.18 -7.88
N ALA A 147 -10.02 -17.43 -7.59
CA ALA A 147 -10.20 -18.07 -6.29
C ALA A 147 -9.03 -17.73 -5.34
N LYS A 148 -9.01 -16.49 -4.83
CA LYS A 148 -7.90 -15.93 -4.03
C LYS A 148 -7.35 -16.85 -2.94
N THR A 149 -8.23 -17.49 -2.17
CA THR A 149 -7.81 -18.42 -1.10
C THR A 149 -7.06 -19.64 -1.65
N LEU A 150 -7.50 -20.18 -2.80
CA LEU A 150 -6.79 -21.26 -3.50
C LEU A 150 -5.48 -20.77 -4.11
N HIS A 151 -5.46 -19.55 -4.67
CA HIS A 151 -4.25 -18.94 -5.23
C HIS A 151 -3.13 -18.79 -4.20
N ILE A 152 -3.48 -18.34 -2.98
CA ILE A 152 -2.54 -18.19 -1.86
C ILE A 152 -1.99 -19.56 -1.47
N MET A 153 -2.86 -20.58 -1.37
CA MET A 153 -2.45 -21.93 -1.00
C MET A 153 -1.54 -22.59 -2.04
N CYS A 154 -1.72 -22.29 -3.33
CA CYS A 154 -0.84 -22.74 -4.42
C CYS A 154 0.60 -22.21 -4.30
N HIS A 155 0.90 -21.35 -3.33
CA HIS A 155 2.28 -21.08 -2.94
C HIS A 155 3.00 -22.36 -2.47
N ILE A 156 2.29 -23.29 -1.82
CA ILE A 156 2.83 -24.60 -1.47
C ILE A 156 2.54 -25.57 -2.64
N PRO A 157 3.58 -26.16 -3.27
CA PRO A 157 3.43 -26.92 -4.52
C PRO A 157 2.41 -28.07 -4.50
N VAL A 158 2.16 -28.70 -3.35
CA VAL A 158 1.17 -29.78 -3.22
C VAL A 158 -0.24 -29.30 -3.57
N PHE A 159 -0.60 -28.06 -3.25
CA PHE A 159 -1.92 -27.54 -3.61
C PHE A 159 -2.03 -27.23 -5.11
N CYS A 160 -0.93 -26.86 -5.79
CA CYS A 160 -0.93 -26.80 -7.25
C CYS A 160 -1.24 -28.17 -7.86
N TRP A 161 -0.61 -29.22 -7.34
CA TRP A 161 -0.83 -30.59 -7.80
C TRP A 161 -2.28 -31.06 -7.57
N ILE A 162 -2.82 -30.87 -6.36
CA ILE A 162 -4.23 -31.17 -6.03
C ILE A 162 -5.16 -30.39 -6.95
N SER A 163 -4.89 -29.09 -7.16
CA SER A 163 -5.67 -28.24 -8.04
C SER A 163 -5.72 -28.75 -9.47
N VAL A 164 -4.57 -29.15 -10.03
CA VAL A 164 -4.52 -29.73 -11.37
C VAL A 164 -5.34 -31.00 -11.45
N MET A 165 -5.16 -31.94 -10.51
CA MET A 165 -5.86 -33.22 -10.54
C MET A 165 -7.39 -33.06 -10.51
N VAL A 166 -7.89 -32.22 -9.61
CA VAL A 166 -9.34 -32.00 -9.46
C VAL A 166 -9.89 -31.25 -10.67
N LEU A 167 -9.24 -30.15 -11.07
CA LEU A 167 -9.77 -29.30 -12.13
C LEU A 167 -9.70 -29.97 -13.51
N GLN A 168 -8.67 -30.76 -13.79
CA GLN A 168 -8.61 -31.54 -15.03
C GLN A 168 -9.74 -32.55 -15.13
N GLU A 169 -10.14 -33.17 -14.01
CA GLU A 169 -11.24 -34.13 -14.02
C GLU A 169 -12.60 -33.43 -14.14
N ILE A 170 -12.80 -32.33 -13.41
CA ILE A 170 -14.03 -31.54 -13.48
C ILE A 170 -14.21 -30.92 -14.88
N LEU A 171 -13.15 -30.43 -15.53
CA LEU A 171 -13.24 -29.84 -16.88
C LEU A 171 -13.61 -30.87 -17.97
N LYS A 172 -13.50 -32.18 -17.71
CA LYS A 172 -14.03 -33.22 -18.61
C LYS A 172 -15.55 -33.40 -18.46
N GLN A 173 -16.12 -32.93 -17.36
CA GLN A 173 -17.54 -33.07 -17.02
C GLN A 173 -18.26 -31.75 -17.36
N THR A 174 -19.37 -31.82 -18.10
CA THR A 174 -20.04 -30.62 -18.63
C THR A 174 -20.88 -29.86 -17.60
N ASP A 175 -21.25 -30.49 -16.47
CA ASP A 175 -22.28 -29.98 -15.54
C ASP A 175 -21.81 -29.78 -14.08
N THR A 176 -20.50 -29.80 -13.80
CA THR A 176 -19.97 -29.75 -12.43
C THR A 176 -19.46 -28.35 -12.07
N GLU A 177 -19.96 -27.75 -10.98
CA GLU A 177 -19.50 -26.43 -10.51
C GLU A 177 -18.03 -26.51 -10.06
N ILE A 178 -17.21 -25.55 -10.49
CA ILE A 178 -15.79 -25.51 -10.16
C ILE A 178 -15.62 -25.14 -8.67
N PRO A 179 -14.88 -25.93 -7.88
CA PRO A 179 -14.64 -25.66 -6.47
C PRO A 179 -14.02 -24.29 -6.22
N LYS A 180 -14.53 -23.58 -5.22
CA LYS A 180 -14.09 -22.25 -4.81
C LYS A 180 -13.41 -22.26 -3.44
N THR A 181 -13.69 -23.27 -2.62
CA THR A 181 -13.12 -23.43 -1.27
C THR A 181 -12.16 -24.62 -1.19
N LEU A 182 -11.28 -24.67 -0.17
CA LEU A 182 -10.42 -25.84 0.02
C LEU A 182 -11.25 -27.08 0.35
N THR A 183 -12.31 -26.93 1.12
CA THR A 183 -13.17 -28.06 1.49
C THR A 183 -13.81 -28.72 0.26
N GLU A 184 -14.28 -27.91 -0.69
CA GLU A 184 -14.80 -28.40 -1.97
C GLU A 184 -13.70 -29.08 -2.79
N MET A 185 -12.50 -28.48 -2.87
CA MET A 185 -11.35 -29.07 -3.57
C MET A 185 -10.99 -30.46 -3.03
N TYR A 186 -10.89 -30.61 -1.70
CA TYR A 186 -10.54 -31.90 -1.08
C TYR A 186 -11.66 -32.92 -1.17
N THR A 187 -12.92 -32.48 -1.09
CA THR A 187 -14.08 -33.35 -1.30
C THR A 187 -14.10 -33.91 -2.72
N GLN A 188 -13.87 -33.06 -3.73
CA GLN A 188 -13.78 -33.48 -5.12
C GLN A 188 -12.52 -34.32 -5.41
N PHE A 189 -11.41 -34.03 -4.74
CA PHE A 189 -10.21 -34.86 -4.81
C PHE A 189 -10.49 -36.27 -4.31
N LEU A 190 -11.15 -36.41 -3.14
CA LEU A 190 -11.52 -37.71 -2.60
C LEU A 190 -12.40 -38.50 -3.57
N HIS A 191 -13.40 -37.85 -4.18
CA HIS A 191 -14.22 -38.46 -5.24
C HIS A 191 -13.38 -38.93 -6.43
N THR A 192 -12.49 -38.08 -6.92
CA THR A 192 -11.61 -38.40 -8.05
C THR A 192 -10.75 -39.62 -7.76
N GLN A 193 -10.15 -39.70 -6.56
CA GLN A 193 -9.34 -40.86 -6.15
C GLN A 193 -10.15 -42.15 -6.07
N ILE A 194 -11.36 -42.09 -5.51
CA ILE A 194 -12.23 -43.27 -5.39
C ILE A 194 -12.73 -43.72 -6.76
N ASN A 195 -13.08 -42.78 -7.65
CA ASN A 195 -13.47 -43.10 -9.02
C ASN A 195 -12.31 -43.77 -9.78
N MET A 196 -11.11 -43.20 -9.72
CA MET A 196 -9.91 -43.78 -10.33
C MET A 196 -9.61 -45.19 -9.80
N LYS A 197 -9.81 -45.43 -8.49
CA LYS A 197 -9.74 -46.78 -7.92
C LYS A 197 -10.76 -47.72 -8.57
N ASN A 198 -12.03 -47.35 -8.55
CA ASN A 198 -13.11 -48.25 -8.97
C ASN A 198 -13.00 -48.60 -10.45
N GLU A 199 -12.55 -47.65 -11.29
CA GLU A 199 -12.22 -47.91 -12.69
C GLU A 199 -11.07 -48.92 -12.85
N LYS A 200 -10.01 -48.78 -12.05
CA LYS A 200 -8.80 -49.60 -12.15
C LYS A 200 -8.97 -51.04 -11.63
N TYR A 201 -9.75 -51.23 -10.56
CA TYR A 201 -9.83 -52.51 -9.84
C TYR A 201 -11.18 -53.22 -9.94
N GLU A 202 -12.29 -52.49 -10.16
CA GLU A 202 -13.64 -53.07 -10.18
C GLU A 202 -14.26 -53.12 -11.58
N GLY A 203 -13.65 -52.45 -12.57
CA GLY A 203 -14.07 -52.50 -13.99
C GLY A 203 -15.46 -51.92 -14.27
N LYS A 204 -16.10 -51.27 -13.29
CA LYS A 204 -17.44 -50.68 -13.40
C LYS A 204 -17.36 -49.19 -13.69
N LYS A 205 -17.86 -48.75 -14.85
CA LYS A 205 -18.21 -47.34 -15.12
C LYS A 205 -19.55 -47.00 -14.45
N GLU A 206 -19.61 -47.08 -13.12
CA GLU A 206 -20.78 -46.57 -12.39
C GLU A 206 -20.63 -45.04 -12.27
N ARG A 207 -21.62 -44.26 -12.70
CA ARG A 207 -21.55 -42.78 -12.72
C ARG A 207 -22.08 -42.13 -11.43
N ASP A 208 -22.60 -42.92 -10.51
CA ASP A 208 -23.20 -42.42 -9.27
C ASP A 208 -22.15 -42.26 -8.17
N GLN A 209 -21.73 -41.01 -7.94
CA GLN A 209 -20.72 -40.62 -6.95
C GLN A 209 -21.07 -41.08 -5.53
N LYS A 210 -22.36 -41.13 -5.18
CA LYS A 210 -22.82 -41.55 -3.85
C LYS A 210 -22.52 -43.02 -3.59
N LYS A 211 -22.81 -43.89 -4.55
CA LYS A 211 -22.57 -45.34 -4.43
C LYS A 211 -21.09 -45.66 -4.27
N HIS A 212 -20.22 -44.94 -4.97
CA HIS A 212 -18.77 -45.11 -4.85
C HIS A 212 -18.25 -44.82 -3.45
N LEU A 213 -18.75 -43.76 -2.81
CA LEU A 213 -18.45 -43.46 -1.41
C LEU A 213 -19.01 -44.51 -0.46
N GLU A 214 -20.24 -45.00 -0.69
CA GLU A 214 -20.87 -46.03 0.14
C GLU A 214 -20.07 -47.35 0.13
N SER A 215 -19.64 -47.81 -1.05
CA SER A 215 -18.84 -49.04 -1.19
C SER A 215 -17.47 -48.94 -0.49
N ASN A 216 -16.94 -47.73 -0.34
CA ASN A 216 -15.63 -47.47 0.28
C ASN A 216 -15.73 -46.91 1.71
N ARG A 217 -16.94 -46.82 2.26
CA ARG A 217 -17.24 -46.11 3.52
C ARG A 217 -16.43 -46.63 4.69
N SER A 218 -16.32 -47.95 4.86
CA SER A 218 -15.62 -48.55 5.99
C SER A 218 -14.13 -48.16 6.01
N MET A 219 -13.44 -48.32 4.88
CA MET A 219 -12.04 -47.94 4.71
C MET A 219 -11.81 -46.46 5.03
N ILE A 220 -12.60 -45.58 4.41
CA ILE A 220 -12.41 -44.13 4.55
C ILE A 220 -12.65 -43.68 5.99
N LEU A 221 -13.68 -44.22 6.66
CA LEU A 221 -13.95 -43.89 8.06
C LEU A 221 -12.87 -44.40 9.03
N LYS A 222 -12.28 -45.59 8.78
CA LYS A 222 -11.13 -46.07 9.56
C LYS A 222 -9.91 -45.15 9.39
N LEU A 223 -9.60 -44.74 8.16
CA LEU A 223 -8.53 -43.78 7.88
C LEU A 223 -8.82 -42.41 8.50
N ALA A 224 -10.07 -41.98 8.50
CA ALA A 224 -10.51 -40.72 9.12
C ALA A 224 -10.38 -40.75 10.66
N GLU A 225 -10.70 -41.89 11.28
CA GLU A 225 -10.48 -42.11 12.72
C GLU A 225 -8.99 -42.04 13.07
N LEU A 226 -8.14 -42.74 12.30
CA LEU A 226 -6.68 -42.71 12.44
C LEU A 226 -6.17 -41.27 12.31
N ALA A 227 -6.61 -40.55 11.28
CA ALA A 227 -6.24 -39.17 11.03
C ALA A 227 -6.56 -38.26 12.22
N PHE A 228 -7.78 -38.35 12.76
CA PHE A 228 -8.21 -37.56 13.91
C PHE A 228 -7.40 -37.87 15.17
N LYS A 229 -7.29 -39.16 15.56
CA LYS A 229 -6.57 -39.54 16.78
C LYS A 229 -5.12 -39.09 16.74
N GLN A 230 -4.46 -39.29 15.60
CA GLN A 230 -3.05 -38.96 15.45
C GLN A 230 -2.81 -37.46 15.30
N LEU A 231 -3.73 -36.72 14.66
CA LEU A 231 -3.67 -35.25 14.62
C LEU A 231 -3.77 -34.65 16.02
N MET A 232 -4.68 -35.17 16.87
CA MET A 232 -4.81 -34.71 18.26
C MET A 232 -3.59 -35.05 19.13
N LYS A 233 -2.82 -36.09 18.76
CA LYS A 233 -1.55 -36.46 19.40
C LYS A 233 -0.34 -35.68 18.83
N GLY A 234 -0.51 -34.93 17.73
CA GLY A 234 0.59 -34.23 17.04
C GLY A 234 1.46 -35.13 16.15
N ASN A 235 0.99 -36.34 15.82
CA ASN A 235 1.74 -37.32 15.04
C ASN A 235 1.41 -37.23 13.55
N VAL A 236 2.45 -37.25 12.71
CA VAL A 236 2.32 -37.29 11.24
C VAL A 236 2.72 -38.62 10.60
N LEU A 237 3.51 -39.42 11.31
CA LEU A 237 3.82 -40.81 10.95
C LEU A 237 3.03 -41.75 11.84
N PHE A 238 2.70 -42.92 11.32
CA PHE A 238 1.94 -43.95 12.02
C PHE A 238 2.68 -45.29 11.94
N TYR A 239 2.64 -46.01 13.05
CA TYR A 239 3.22 -47.34 13.19
C TYR A 239 2.11 -48.38 13.36
N GLU A 240 2.47 -49.67 13.36
CA GLU A 240 1.52 -50.77 13.42
C GLU A 240 0.59 -50.71 14.66
N GLU A 241 1.09 -50.19 15.78
CA GLU A 241 0.32 -49.99 17.01
C GLU A 241 -0.79 -48.94 16.84
N ASP A 242 -0.48 -47.84 16.14
CA ASP A 242 -1.41 -46.75 15.86
C ASP A 242 -2.56 -47.20 14.94
N LEU A 243 -2.23 -48.05 13.97
CA LEU A 243 -3.21 -48.66 13.05
C LEU A 243 -4.14 -49.62 13.79
N ARG A 244 -3.57 -50.47 14.65
CA ARG A 244 -4.34 -51.42 15.47
C ARG A 244 -5.31 -50.73 16.43
N GLU A 245 -4.94 -49.57 16.98
CA GLU A 245 -5.83 -48.74 17.81
C GLU A 245 -7.08 -48.26 17.05
N CYS A 246 -7.02 -48.23 15.72
CA CYS A 246 -8.13 -47.83 14.83
C CYS A 246 -8.76 -49.02 14.10
N GLY A 247 -8.42 -50.26 14.49
CA GLY A 247 -8.95 -51.47 13.86
C GLY A 247 -8.50 -51.68 12.41
N ILE A 248 -7.32 -51.17 12.06
CA ILE A 248 -6.66 -51.40 10.76
C ILE A 248 -5.50 -52.36 11.01
N ASP A 249 -5.50 -53.52 10.35
CA ASP A 249 -4.35 -54.43 10.37
C ASP A 249 -3.33 -54.09 9.27
N VAL A 250 -2.14 -54.71 9.31
CA VAL A 250 -1.05 -54.44 8.35
C VAL A 250 -1.47 -54.77 6.92
N THR A 251 -2.26 -55.81 6.71
CA THR A 251 -2.77 -56.23 5.40
C THR A 251 -3.78 -55.22 4.83
N GLU A 252 -4.71 -54.74 5.65
CA GLU A 252 -5.63 -53.67 5.32
C GLU A 252 -4.88 -52.36 5.04
N ALA A 253 -3.88 -52.01 5.85
CA ALA A 253 -3.09 -50.79 5.64
C ALA A 253 -2.30 -50.82 4.32
N SER A 254 -1.67 -51.96 3.99
CA SER A 254 -1.02 -52.17 2.69
C SER A 254 -2.02 -52.10 1.54
N MET A 255 -3.21 -52.68 1.71
CA MET A 255 -4.30 -52.57 0.74
C MET A 255 -4.73 -51.11 0.55
N TYR A 256 -4.95 -50.37 1.64
CA TYR A 256 -5.36 -48.97 1.59
C TYR A 256 -4.30 -48.10 0.92
N SER A 257 -3.02 -48.34 1.19
CA SER A 257 -1.94 -47.61 0.51
C SER A 257 -1.87 -47.91 -0.98
N GLY A 258 -2.05 -49.17 -1.40
CA GLY A 258 -2.08 -49.55 -2.81
C GLY A 258 -3.33 -49.05 -3.56
N ILE A 259 -4.41 -48.76 -2.84
CA ILE A 259 -5.69 -48.28 -3.37
C ILE A 259 -5.75 -46.75 -3.42
N CYS A 260 -5.30 -46.08 -2.36
CA CYS A 260 -5.33 -44.63 -2.19
C CYS A 260 -3.90 -44.06 -2.20
N THR A 261 -3.09 -44.41 -3.20
CA THR A 261 -1.65 -44.08 -3.27
C THR A 261 -1.36 -42.59 -3.14
N GLU A 262 -2.30 -41.76 -3.60
CA GLU A 262 -2.21 -40.29 -3.57
C GLU A 262 -2.70 -39.66 -2.26
N ILE A 263 -3.21 -40.46 -1.32
CA ILE A 263 -3.72 -40.01 0.00
C ILE A 263 -2.92 -40.66 1.13
N PHE A 264 -2.74 -41.98 1.12
CA PHE A 264 -2.13 -42.77 2.19
C PHE A 264 -0.98 -43.61 1.64
N ARG A 265 0.19 -43.48 2.26
CA ARG A 265 1.43 -44.11 1.78
C ARG A 265 2.00 -45.05 2.83
N GLU A 266 2.36 -46.25 2.37
CA GLU A 266 3.27 -47.17 3.03
C GLU A 266 4.69 -46.93 2.53
N GLU A 267 5.62 -46.73 3.45
CA GLU A 267 7.05 -46.62 3.17
C GLU A 267 7.81 -47.72 3.92
N SER A 268 8.74 -48.36 3.22
CA SER A 268 9.67 -49.33 3.82
C SER A 268 10.95 -48.62 4.19
N VAL A 269 11.31 -48.66 5.47
CA VAL A 269 12.57 -48.09 5.98
C VAL A 269 13.62 -49.17 6.23
N LEU A 270 14.76 -48.80 6.84
CA LEU A 270 15.82 -49.73 7.25
C LEU A 270 15.24 -51.02 7.88
N TYR A 271 15.81 -52.16 7.46
CA TYR A 271 15.41 -53.51 7.89
C TYR A 271 13.95 -53.90 7.57
N GLN A 272 13.35 -53.34 6.51
CA GLN A 272 12.00 -53.68 6.02
C GLN A 272 10.87 -53.41 7.03
N ARG A 273 11.10 -52.52 8.00
CA ARG A 273 10.01 -52.04 8.87
C ARG A 273 9.09 -51.12 8.06
N LYS A 274 7.78 -51.27 8.26
CA LYS A 274 6.75 -50.49 7.57
C LYS A 274 6.38 -49.26 8.39
N ILE A 275 6.37 -48.10 7.75
CA ILE A 275 5.87 -46.84 8.29
C ILE A 275 4.74 -46.36 7.39
N TYR A 276 3.73 -45.73 7.98
CA TYR A 276 2.59 -45.21 7.26
C TYR A 276 2.46 -43.71 7.48
N CYS A 277 2.03 -42.98 6.46
CA CYS A 277 1.75 -41.56 6.54
C CYS A 277 0.69 -41.15 5.52
N PHE A 278 0.12 -39.97 5.70
CA PHE A 278 -0.62 -39.33 4.61
C PHE A 278 0.38 -38.63 3.69
N VAL A 279 0.10 -38.59 2.37
CA VAL A 279 0.96 -37.96 1.36
C VAL A 279 1.27 -36.49 1.70
N HIS A 280 0.33 -35.83 2.36
CA HIS A 280 0.51 -34.50 2.92
C HIS A 280 -0.37 -34.32 4.17
N LEU A 281 0.09 -33.52 5.15
CA LEU A 281 -0.64 -33.26 6.41
C LEU A 281 -2.08 -32.79 6.16
N SER A 282 -2.31 -32.00 5.12
CA SER A 282 -3.65 -31.50 4.80
C SER A 282 -4.68 -32.61 4.56
N PHE A 283 -4.28 -33.79 4.07
CA PHE A 283 -5.17 -34.94 3.95
C PHE A 283 -5.54 -35.52 5.31
N GLN A 284 -4.58 -35.59 6.24
CA GLN A 284 -4.83 -35.97 7.62
C GLN A 284 -5.80 -34.99 8.27
N GLU A 285 -5.61 -33.69 8.08
CA GLU A 285 -6.48 -32.65 8.63
C GLU A 285 -7.90 -32.70 8.04
N PHE A 286 -8.02 -32.91 6.72
CA PHE A 286 -9.31 -33.05 6.05
C PHE A 286 -10.08 -34.28 6.53
N LEU A 287 -9.43 -35.45 6.57
CA LEU A 287 -10.06 -36.69 7.02
C LEU A 287 -10.39 -36.64 8.53
N ALA A 288 -9.55 -36.00 9.34
CA ALA A 288 -9.88 -35.74 10.74
C ALA A 288 -11.15 -34.89 10.89
N ALA A 289 -11.30 -33.83 10.09
CA ALA A 289 -12.50 -32.99 10.09
C ALA A 289 -13.75 -33.78 9.67
N LEU A 290 -13.63 -34.63 8.65
CA LEU A 290 -14.68 -35.55 8.23
C LEU A 290 -15.08 -36.51 9.37
N TYR A 291 -14.11 -37.08 10.08
CA TYR A 291 -14.38 -37.98 11.21
C TYR A 291 -15.14 -37.28 12.34
N VAL A 292 -14.73 -36.06 12.71
CA VAL A 292 -15.41 -35.26 13.75
C VAL A 292 -16.87 -35.02 13.37
N PHE A 293 -17.12 -34.64 12.12
CA PHE A 293 -18.49 -34.41 11.65
C PHE A 293 -19.32 -35.70 11.56
N HIS A 294 -18.70 -36.82 11.14
CA HIS A 294 -19.34 -38.13 11.15
C HIS A 294 -19.70 -38.60 12.57
N CYS A 295 -18.83 -38.38 13.56
CA CYS A 295 -19.09 -38.66 14.97
C CYS A 295 -20.27 -37.84 15.50
N PHE A 296 -20.36 -36.56 15.12
CA PHE A 296 -21.49 -35.71 15.46
C PHE A 296 -22.81 -36.28 14.92
N LEU A 297 -22.88 -36.58 13.62
CA LEU A 297 -24.09 -37.14 12.99
C LEU A 297 -24.46 -38.54 13.50
N SER A 298 -23.47 -39.31 13.95
CA SER A 298 -23.67 -40.67 14.49
C SER A 298 -23.87 -40.70 16.00
N ASN A 299 -23.96 -39.53 16.65
CA ASN A 299 -24.02 -39.36 18.11
C ASN A 299 -22.91 -40.07 18.90
N LYS A 300 -21.70 -40.17 18.33
CA LYS A 300 -20.52 -40.79 18.96
C LYS A 300 -19.68 -39.76 19.71
N MET A 301 -20.30 -38.94 20.57
CA MET A 301 -19.64 -37.82 21.25
C MET A 301 -18.51 -38.24 22.20
N ARG A 302 -18.48 -39.49 22.68
CA ARG A 302 -17.36 -40.04 23.47
C ARG A 302 -16.04 -40.01 22.70
N ALA A 303 -16.07 -40.14 21.37
CA ALA A 303 -14.86 -40.04 20.55
C ALA A 303 -14.31 -38.60 20.49
N LEU A 304 -15.12 -37.60 20.87
CA LEU A 304 -14.82 -36.17 20.77
C LEU A 304 -14.50 -35.51 22.13
N GLN A 305 -14.19 -36.32 23.16
CA GLN A 305 -13.87 -35.84 24.52
C GLN A 305 -12.76 -34.78 24.55
N THR A 306 -11.85 -34.80 23.58
CA THR A 306 -10.75 -33.84 23.41
C THR A 306 -11.21 -32.39 23.30
N PHE A 307 -12.45 -32.13 22.87
CA PHE A 307 -12.97 -30.77 22.65
C PHE A 307 -13.46 -30.04 23.92
N LYS A 308 -13.21 -30.58 25.14
CA LYS A 308 -13.53 -29.92 26.44
C LYS A 308 -14.90 -29.20 26.44
N LEU A 309 -15.93 -29.86 25.92
CA LEU A 309 -17.28 -29.29 25.84
C LEU A 309 -17.79 -28.94 27.25
N GLN A 310 -18.57 -27.86 27.39
CA GLN A 310 -19.09 -27.41 28.69
C GLN A 310 -19.83 -28.54 29.43
N PRO A 311 -19.85 -28.55 30.78
CA PRO A 311 -20.54 -29.59 31.56
C PRO A 311 -22.03 -29.76 31.22
N SER A 312 -22.70 -28.70 30.76
CA SER A 312 -24.08 -28.70 30.25
C SER A 312 -24.27 -29.49 28.96
N CYS A 313 -23.18 -29.78 28.22
CA CYS A 313 -23.15 -30.54 26.97
C CYS A 313 -22.87 -32.05 27.17
N ARG A 314 -22.97 -32.57 28.40
CA ARG A 314 -22.88 -34.01 28.71
C ARG A 314 -24.18 -34.78 28.40
N SER A 315 -25.19 -34.12 27.83
CA SER A 315 -26.38 -34.76 27.29
C SER A 315 -26.09 -35.42 25.93
N GLU A 316 -26.88 -36.42 25.55
CA GLU A 316 -26.74 -37.13 24.27
C GLU A 316 -27.07 -36.27 23.02
N ASN A 317 -27.40 -34.97 23.17
CA ASN A 317 -27.79 -34.09 22.06
C ASN A 317 -27.07 -32.73 22.15
N VAL A 318 -25.82 -32.69 21.71
CA VAL A 318 -25.03 -31.45 21.63
C VAL A 318 -25.41 -30.68 20.35
N PRO A 319 -25.77 -29.38 20.40
CA PRO A 319 -26.01 -28.59 19.20
C PRO A 319 -24.75 -28.45 18.34
N LEU A 320 -24.91 -28.45 17.01
CA LEU A 320 -23.77 -28.34 16.08
C LEU A 320 -22.89 -27.11 16.35
N HIS A 321 -23.49 -25.94 16.62
CA HIS A 321 -22.72 -24.73 16.89
C HIS A 321 -21.85 -24.82 18.15
N ASP A 322 -22.22 -25.61 19.15
CA ASP A 322 -21.39 -25.79 20.35
C ASP A 322 -20.16 -26.66 20.05
N LEU A 323 -20.31 -27.69 19.21
CA LEU A 323 -19.18 -28.46 18.69
C LEU A 323 -18.25 -27.58 17.86
N LEU A 324 -18.79 -26.78 16.93
CA LEU A 324 -17.98 -25.91 16.07
C LEU A 324 -17.26 -24.82 16.88
N LYS A 325 -17.93 -24.20 17.87
CA LYS A 325 -17.29 -23.25 18.80
C LYS A 325 -16.17 -23.90 19.61
N ALA A 326 -16.38 -25.13 20.09
CA ALA A 326 -15.35 -25.87 20.81
C ALA A 326 -14.15 -26.20 19.92
N ALA A 327 -14.36 -26.52 18.65
CA ALA A 327 -13.29 -26.70 17.68
C ALA A 327 -12.52 -25.40 17.41
N VAL A 328 -13.22 -24.26 17.26
CA VAL A 328 -12.59 -22.94 17.15
C VAL A 328 -11.72 -22.66 18.38
N TYR A 329 -12.27 -22.84 19.59
CA TYR A 329 -11.54 -22.64 20.83
C TYR A 329 -10.29 -23.55 20.91
N LYS A 330 -10.43 -24.82 20.55
CA LYS A 330 -9.33 -25.79 20.55
C LYS A 330 -8.22 -25.41 19.56
N ALA A 331 -8.57 -24.90 18.38
CA ALA A 331 -7.59 -24.40 17.42
C ALA A 331 -6.89 -23.13 17.91
N LEU A 332 -7.60 -22.24 18.61
CA LEU A 332 -7.01 -21.06 19.24
C LEU A 332 -6.08 -21.38 20.41
N GLU A 333 -6.32 -22.47 21.16
CA GLU A 333 -5.38 -22.99 22.17
C GLU A 333 -4.07 -23.54 21.56
N SER A 334 -4.04 -23.85 20.26
CA SER A 334 -2.86 -24.39 19.60
C SER A 334 -1.77 -23.32 19.45
N GLN A 335 -0.61 -23.59 20.06
CA GLN A 335 0.54 -22.67 20.02
C GLN A 335 1.09 -22.48 18.61
N ASN A 336 1.25 -23.57 17.85
CA ASN A 336 1.91 -23.58 16.54
C ASN A 336 0.93 -23.63 15.34
N GLY A 337 -0.38 -23.76 15.57
CA GLY A 337 -1.39 -23.68 14.53
C GLY A 337 -1.66 -24.96 13.75
N HIS A 338 -1.17 -26.10 14.25
CA HIS A 338 -1.37 -27.41 13.62
C HIS A 338 -2.84 -27.84 13.45
N LEU A 339 -3.82 -27.07 13.94
CA LEU A 339 -5.26 -27.33 13.79
C LEU A 339 -5.96 -26.32 12.86
N ASP A 340 -5.23 -25.38 12.28
CA ASP A 340 -5.82 -24.28 11.50
C ASP A 340 -6.52 -24.78 10.24
N LEU A 341 -5.87 -25.66 9.48
CA LEU A 341 -6.43 -26.20 8.24
C LEU A 341 -7.50 -27.27 8.55
N PHE A 342 -7.32 -28.08 9.61
CA PHE A 342 -8.39 -28.92 10.17
C PHE A 342 -9.66 -28.13 10.48
N LEU A 343 -9.54 -26.99 11.17
CA LEU A 343 -10.68 -26.15 11.53
C LEU A 343 -11.41 -25.64 10.29
N ARG A 344 -10.65 -25.19 9.29
CA ARG A 344 -11.19 -24.74 8.00
C ARG A 344 -12.03 -25.81 7.33
N PHE A 345 -11.51 -27.03 7.24
CA PHE A 345 -12.25 -28.16 6.67
C PHE A 345 -13.50 -28.49 7.48
N LEU A 346 -13.42 -28.52 8.81
CA LEU A 346 -14.58 -28.83 9.66
C LEU A 346 -15.71 -27.80 9.48
N LEU A 347 -15.36 -26.52 9.43
CA LEU A 347 -16.33 -25.44 9.20
C LEU A 347 -16.89 -25.47 7.78
N GLY A 348 -16.07 -25.79 6.77
CA GLY A 348 -16.54 -26.01 5.41
C GLY A 348 -17.52 -27.19 5.30
N ILE A 349 -17.19 -28.35 5.91
CA ILE A 349 -18.05 -29.55 5.92
C ILE A 349 -19.40 -29.26 6.62
N SER A 350 -19.43 -28.32 7.57
CA SER A 350 -20.68 -27.94 8.25
C SER A 350 -21.75 -27.31 7.33
N LEU A 351 -21.37 -26.88 6.12
CA LEU A 351 -22.30 -26.37 5.12
C LEU A 351 -23.02 -27.50 4.38
N GLU A 352 -24.34 -27.38 4.24
CA GLU A 352 -25.20 -28.37 3.58
C GLU A 352 -24.73 -28.77 2.16
N PRO A 353 -24.28 -27.86 1.26
CA PRO A 353 -23.77 -28.25 -0.06
C PRO A 353 -22.51 -29.13 -0.01
N ASN A 354 -21.67 -29.00 1.02
CA ASN A 354 -20.49 -29.86 1.17
C ASN A 354 -20.88 -31.21 1.77
N GLN A 355 -21.90 -31.24 2.64
CA GLN A 355 -22.45 -32.50 3.17
C GLN A 355 -23.11 -33.34 2.08
N SER A 356 -23.79 -32.72 1.11
CA SER A 356 -24.41 -33.44 -0.01
C SER A 356 -23.36 -34.07 -0.92
N LEU A 357 -22.23 -33.41 -1.15
CA LEU A 357 -21.10 -34.00 -1.86
C LEU A 357 -20.48 -35.20 -1.12
N LEU A 358 -20.55 -35.24 0.21
CA LEU A 358 -20.06 -36.34 1.04
C LEU A 358 -21.13 -37.40 1.35
N GLN A 359 -22.28 -37.34 0.67
CA GLN A 359 -23.36 -38.28 0.85
C GLN A 359 -22.91 -39.68 0.44
N GLY A 360 -23.04 -40.64 1.36
CA GLY A 360 -22.48 -41.98 1.27
C GLY A 360 -21.45 -42.27 2.37
N LEU A 361 -20.68 -41.26 2.78
CA LEU A 361 -19.85 -41.30 4.00
C LEU A 361 -20.59 -40.79 5.23
N LEU A 362 -21.41 -39.74 5.06
CA LEU A 362 -22.27 -39.21 6.11
C LEU A 362 -23.60 -39.99 6.15
N THR A 363 -24.16 -40.23 7.34
CA THR A 363 -25.42 -41.02 7.49
C THR A 363 -26.65 -40.25 7.01
N HIS A 364 -26.66 -38.93 7.15
CA HIS A 364 -27.70 -38.01 6.71
C HIS A 364 -27.14 -36.58 6.65
N THR A 365 -27.87 -35.65 6.02
CA THR A 365 -27.55 -34.22 6.08
C THR A 365 -28.23 -33.58 7.29
N HIS A 366 -27.59 -32.59 7.91
CA HIS A 366 -28.14 -31.85 9.04
C HIS A 366 -28.32 -30.38 8.64
N SER A 367 -29.57 -29.88 8.68
CA SER A 367 -29.89 -28.48 8.37
C SER A 367 -29.23 -27.55 9.41
N SER A 368 -28.19 -26.86 8.98
CA SER A 368 -27.23 -26.19 9.87
C SER A 368 -27.33 -24.67 9.86
N GLN A 369 -28.24 -24.05 9.09
CA GLN A 369 -28.20 -22.62 8.81
C GLN A 369 -28.16 -21.74 10.08
N GLU A 370 -28.97 -22.07 11.09
CA GLU A 370 -28.97 -21.34 12.37
C GLU A 370 -27.69 -21.59 13.19
N SER A 371 -27.20 -22.84 13.20
CA SER A 371 -25.94 -23.18 13.88
C SER A 371 -24.74 -22.52 13.19
N VAL A 372 -24.71 -22.48 11.86
CA VAL A 372 -23.70 -21.79 11.04
C VAL A 372 -23.69 -20.30 11.36
N LYS A 373 -24.87 -19.64 11.38
CA LYS A 373 -24.97 -18.21 11.77
C LYS A 373 -24.40 -17.95 13.17
N LYS A 374 -24.75 -18.78 14.16
CA LYS A 374 -24.22 -18.67 15.53
C LYS A 374 -22.69 -18.86 15.59
N THR A 375 -22.14 -19.79 14.80
CA THR A 375 -20.69 -20.00 14.70
C THR A 375 -19.99 -18.82 14.02
N VAL A 376 -20.54 -18.30 12.91
CA VAL A 376 -20.03 -17.10 12.22
C VAL A 376 -19.98 -15.90 13.16
N LEU A 377 -21.05 -15.65 13.93
CA LEU A 377 -21.09 -14.58 14.93
C LEU A 377 -20.00 -14.76 15.99
N TYR A 378 -19.79 -15.99 16.47
CA TYR A 378 -18.73 -16.29 17.43
C TYR A 378 -17.34 -16.03 16.86
N ILE A 379 -17.05 -16.47 15.63
CA ILE A 379 -15.76 -16.23 14.98
C ILE A 379 -15.50 -14.71 14.82
N LYS A 380 -16.52 -13.96 14.40
CA LYS A 380 -16.42 -12.49 14.27
C LYS A 380 -16.15 -11.82 15.61
N ASP A 381 -16.80 -12.28 16.68
CA ASP A 381 -16.55 -11.80 18.04
C ASP A 381 -15.10 -12.07 18.45
N GLN A 382 -14.58 -13.29 18.23
CA GLN A 382 -13.18 -13.62 18.51
C GLN A 382 -12.18 -12.71 17.79
N ILE A 383 -12.40 -12.42 16.50
CA ILE A 383 -11.57 -11.47 15.73
C ILE A 383 -11.66 -10.05 16.32
N LYS A 384 -12.86 -9.60 16.72
CA LYS A 384 -13.11 -8.27 17.27
C LYS A 384 -12.50 -8.07 18.66
N THR A 385 -12.29 -9.12 19.45
CA THR A 385 -11.66 -9.01 20.76
C THR A 385 -10.23 -8.45 20.69
N GLY A 386 -9.53 -8.61 19.56
CA GLY A 386 -8.22 -8.01 19.33
C GLY A 386 -7.01 -8.68 20.00
N HIS A 387 -7.21 -9.76 20.78
CA HIS A 387 -6.13 -10.44 21.51
C HIS A 387 -5.41 -11.52 20.69
N LEU A 388 -5.94 -11.87 19.52
CA LEU A 388 -5.41 -12.93 18.68
C LEU A 388 -4.13 -12.51 17.96
N HIS A 389 -3.19 -13.44 17.81
CA HIS A 389 -2.05 -13.30 16.90
C HIS A 389 -2.52 -13.04 15.45
N ILE A 390 -1.64 -12.45 14.64
CA ILE A 390 -1.91 -12.08 13.24
C ILE A 390 -2.38 -13.28 12.43
N GLU A 391 -1.61 -14.38 12.48
CA GLU A 391 -1.90 -15.62 11.74
C GLU A 391 -3.25 -16.23 12.13
N ARG A 392 -3.58 -16.26 13.42
CA ARG A 392 -4.87 -16.76 13.92
C ARG A 392 -6.04 -15.90 13.45
N SER A 393 -5.87 -14.58 13.44
CA SER A 393 -6.89 -13.65 12.96
C SER A 393 -7.17 -13.86 11.47
N ILE A 394 -6.11 -14.06 10.68
CA ILE A 394 -6.21 -14.38 9.25
C ILE A 394 -6.84 -15.76 9.06
N ASN A 395 -6.44 -16.78 9.82
CA ASN A 395 -7.01 -18.12 9.70
C ASN A 395 -8.53 -18.13 10.01
N LEU A 396 -8.97 -17.41 11.05
CA LEU A 396 -10.39 -17.27 11.35
C LEU A 396 -11.16 -16.54 10.23
N PHE A 397 -10.54 -15.56 9.58
CA PHE A 397 -11.13 -14.93 8.39
C PHE A 397 -11.22 -15.90 7.20
N LEU A 398 -10.19 -16.73 6.98
CA LEU A 398 -10.23 -17.79 5.97
C LEU A 398 -11.29 -18.86 6.31
N CYS A 399 -11.54 -19.14 7.59
CA CYS A 399 -12.64 -19.99 8.03
C CYS A 399 -14.00 -19.41 7.63
N LEU A 400 -14.22 -18.09 7.79
CA LEU A 400 -15.44 -17.43 7.29
C LEU A 400 -15.60 -17.58 5.77
N SER A 401 -14.49 -17.48 5.02
CA SER A 401 -14.48 -17.72 3.57
C SER A 401 -14.86 -19.16 3.21
N GLU A 402 -14.35 -20.17 3.92
CA GLU A 402 -14.76 -21.59 3.75
C GLU A 402 -16.24 -21.80 4.07
N MET A 403 -16.77 -21.04 5.04
CA MET A 403 -18.21 -21.01 5.36
C MET A 403 -19.04 -20.18 4.37
N LYS A 404 -18.43 -19.65 3.31
CA LYS A 404 -19.04 -18.75 2.30
C LYS A 404 -19.65 -17.47 2.90
N ASP A 405 -19.15 -17.02 4.06
CA ASP A 405 -19.58 -15.78 4.71
C ASP A 405 -18.64 -14.61 4.39
N GLN A 406 -19.20 -13.57 3.76
CA GLN A 406 -18.51 -12.32 3.43
C GLN A 406 -18.96 -11.15 4.32
N SER A 407 -19.63 -11.43 5.45
CA SER A 407 -20.22 -10.38 6.29
C SER A 407 -19.15 -9.51 6.95
N LEU A 408 -18.05 -10.10 7.43
CA LEU A 408 -16.96 -9.34 8.04
C LEU A 408 -16.22 -8.46 7.02
N ALA A 409 -15.99 -8.98 5.81
CA ALA A 409 -15.36 -8.21 4.73
C ALA A 409 -16.23 -7.00 4.35
N ARG A 410 -17.55 -7.18 4.24
CA ARG A 410 -18.50 -6.07 4.02
C ARG A 410 -18.51 -5.07 5.16
N GLU A 411 -18.52 -5.52 6.43
CA GLU A 411 -18.43 -4.62 7.59
C GLU A 411 -17.17 -3.74 7.55
N ILE A 412 -16.03 -4.31 7.14
CA ILE A 412 -14.77 -3.57 6.99
C ILE A 412 -14.85 -2.62 5.79
N GLN A 413 -15.40 -3.04 4.65
CA GLN A 413 -15.56 -2.17 3.48
C GLN A 413 -16.52 -0.99 3.76
N GLU A 414 -17.64 -1.23 4.43
CA GLU A 414 -18.58 -0.19 4.87
C GLU A 414 -17.91 0.81 5.82
N TYR A 415 -17.03 0.34 6.71
CA TYR A 415 -16.22 1.21 7.55
C TYR A 415 -15.34 2.14 6.70
N LEU A 416 -14.71 1.65 5.63
CA LEU A 416 -13.87 2.45 4.73
C LEU A 416 -14.65 3.48 3.92
N LEU A 417 -15.89 3.17 3.52
CA LEU A 417 -16.76 4.06 2.73
C LEU A 417 -17.43 5.15 3.58
N SER A 418 -17.46 4.99 4.91
CA SER A 418 -18.06 5.99 5.79
C SER A 418 -17.17 7.25 5.87
N GLU A 419 -17.53 8.29 5.10
CA GLU A 419 -16.82 9.60 5.03
C GLU A 419 -16.71 10.31 6.40
N LYS A 420 -17.48 9.85 7.38
CA LYS A 420 -17.32 10.24 8.77
C LYS A 420 -16.76 9.05 9.51
N HIS A 421 -15.57 9.21 10.08
CA HIS A 421 -15.04 8.36 11.14
C HIS A 421 -16.08 8.30 12.27
N SER A 422 -17.08 7.42 12.11
CA SER A 422 -17.90 6.99 13.22
C SER A 422 -16.89 6.60 14.30
N GLY A 423 -17.05 7.06 15.54
CA GLY A 423 -16.06 6.83 16.62
C GLY A 423 -15.75 5.35 16.90
N LYS A 424 -16.22 4.42 16.07
CA LYS A 424 -15.83 3.02 15.98
C LYS A 424 -14.35 2.90 15.64
N LYS A 425 -13.65 2.21 16.53
CA LYS A 425 -12.25 1.84 16.42
C LYS A 425 -12.15 0.44 15.82
N LEU A 426 -11.29 0.24 14.82
CA LEU A 426 -10.96 -1.09 14.32
C LEU A 426 -10.11 -1.82 15.35
N SER A 427 -10.47 -3.06 15.66
CA SER A 427 -9.64 -3.93 16.49
C SER A 427 -8.38 -4.39 15.74
N PRO A 428 -7.28 -4.75 16.45
CA PRO A 428 -6.10 -5.34 15.84
C PRO A 428 -6.39 -6.55 14.94
N GLY A 429 -7.32 -7.41 15.34
CA GLY A 429 -7.73 -8.57 14.53
C GLY A 429 -8.37 -8.13 13.21
N GLN A 430 -9.26 -7.13 13.23
CA GLN A 430 -9.83 -6.55 12.01
C GLN A 430 -8.77 -5.87 11.13
N CYS A 431 -7.75 -5.24 11.72
CA CYS A 431 -6.62 -4.70 10.97
C CYS A 431 -5.81 -5.79 10.25
N SER A 432 -5.58 -6.96 10.88
CA SER A 432 -4.96 -8.10 10.18
C SER A 432 -5.81 -8.60 9.01
N VAL A 433 -7.13 -8.65 9.18
CA VAL A 433 -8.06 -9.03 8.11
C VAL A 433 -8.03 -8.01 6.98
N LEU A 434 -8.10 -6.72 7.30
CA LEU A 434 -8.01 -5.64 6.32
C LEU A 434 -6.69 -5.68 5.55
N ALA A 435 -5.55 -5.88 6.23
CA ALA A 435 -4.25 -6.01 5.58
C ALA A 435 -4.24 -7.20 4.60
N CYS A 436 -4.79 -8.35 5.00
CA CYS A 436 -4.94 -9.51 4.12
C CYS A 436 -5.85 -9.22 2.91
N MET A 437 -6.97 -8.52 3.12
CA MET A 437 -7.87 -8.11 2.04
C MET A 437 -7.18 -7.19 1.02
N LEU A 438 -6.39 -6.22 1.49
CA LEU A 438 -5.64 -5.29 0.64
C LEU A 438 -4.49 -6.01 -0.10
N LEU A 439 -3.75 -6.88 0.58
CA LEU A 439 -2.67 -7.68 -0.03
C LEU A 439 -3.17 -8.63 -1.11
N THR A 440 -4.40 -9.13 -0.97
CA THR A 440 -5.02 -10.07 -1.91
C THR A 440 -5.90 -9.35 -2.94
N SER A 441 -5.92 -8.02 -2.95
CA SER A 441 -6.61 -7.22 -3.96
C SER A 441 -5.87 -7.27 -5.30
N GLU A 442 -6.61 -7.41 -6.40
CA GLU A 442 -6.05 -7.29 -7.76
C GLU A 442 -5.72 -5.83 -8.08
N GLU A 443 -6.52 -4.91 -7.52
CA GLU A 443 -6.29 -3.48 -7.65
C GLU A 443 -5.23 -3.03 -6.65
N VAL A 444 -4.18 -2.40 -7.18
CA VAL A 444 -3.15 -1.72 -6.41
C VAL A 444 -3.75 -0.45 -5.81
N LEU A 445 -3.57 -0.27 -4.51
CA LEU A 445 -4.05 0.91 -3.80
C LEU A 445 -3.21 2.14 -4.17
N ASP A 446 -3.84 3.26 -4.53
CA ASP A 446 -3.09 4.48 -4.84
C ASP A 446 -2.35 5.02 -3.60
N GLU A 447 -3.02 5.04 -2.44
CA GLU A 447 -2.44 5.53 -1.18
C GLU A 447 -2.92 4.74 0.04
N LEU A 448 -1.97 4.16 0.78
CA LEU A 448 -2.19 3.63 2.12
C LEU A 448 -1.84 4.71 3.16
N ASP A 449 -2.84 5.44 3.64
CA ASP A 449 -2.65 6.41 4.72
C ASP A 449 -3.13 5.86 6.06
N LEU A 450 -2.19 5.53 6.96
CA LEU A 450 -2.52 5.00 8.27
C LEU A 450 -3.38 5.97 9.10
N LYS A 451 -3.31 7.29 8.86
CA LYS A 451 -4.12 8.28 9.58
C LYS A 451 -5.62 8.16 9.30
N LYS A 452 -6.00 7.55 8.17
CA LYS A 452 -7.41 7.35 7.79
C LYS A 452 -8.08 6.24 8.61
N TYR A 453 -7.31 5.38 9.28
CA TYR A 453 -7.83 4.25 10.05
C TYR A 453 -7.81 4.56 11.55
N ASN A 454 -8.96 4.57 12.20
CA ASN A 454 -9.03 4.72 13.66
C ASN A 454 -8.77 3.36 14.33
N THR A 455 -7.54 3.11 14.78
CA THR A 455 -7.14 1.88 15.48
C THR A 455 -6.07 2.12 16.57
N SER A 456 -5.62 1.07 17.26
CA SER A 456 -4.49 1.14 18.21
C SER A 456 -3.15 1.03 17.48
N GLU A 457 -2.04 1.33 18.17
CA GLU A 457 -0.67 1.10 17.67
C GLU A 457 -0.50 -0.31 17.08
N GLU A 458 -0.94 -1.33 17.81
CA GLU A 458 -0.92 -2.73 17.32
C GLU A 458 -1.73 -2.93 16.04
N GLY A 459 -2.85 -2.21 15.88
CA GLY A 459 -3.63 -2.23 14.63
C GLY A 459 -2.87 -1.61 13.47
N TYR A 460 -2.19 -0.47 13.68
CA TYR A 460 -1.33 0.14 12.66
C TYR A 460 -0.19 -0.79 12.24
N ARG A 461 0.46 -1.45 13.21
CA ARG A 461 1.51 -2.44 12.95
C ARG A 461 1.03 -3.55 12.01
N ARG A 462 -0.18 -4.05 12.25
CA ARG A 462 -0.81 -5.11 11.45
C ARG A 462 -1.21 -4.67 10.05
N LEU A 463 -1.31 -3.36 9.79
CA LEU A 463 -1.62 -2.80 8.46
C LEU A 463 -0.38 -2.58 7.59
N ILE A 464 0.81 -2.50 8.16
CA ILE A 464 2.07 -2.24 7.41
C ILE A 464 2.26 -3.20 6.23
N PRO A 465 2.02 -4.52 6.34
CA PRO A 465 2.17 -5.43 5.20
C PRO A 465 1.37 -4.99 3.96
N ALA A 466 0.23 -4.29 4.12
CA ALA A 466 -0.58 -3.81 3.01
C ALA A 466 0.14 -2.77 2.12
N ALA A 467 1.23 -2.14 2.60
CA ALA A 467 2.07 -1.27 1.78
C ALA A 467 2.69 -2.00 0.58
N ALA A 468 2.79 -3.34 0.64
CA ALA A 468 3.26 -4.14 -0.48
C ALA A 468 2.36 -4.08 -1.71
N ASN A 469 1.09 -3.67 -1.55
CA ASN A 469 0.12 -3.52 -2.64
C ASN A 469 -0.36 -2.07 -2.79
N SER A 470 0.46 -1.08 -2.42
CA SER A 470 0.15 0.34 -2.63
C SER A 470 1.23 1.09 -3.40
N ARG A 471 0.86 2.17 -4.12
CA ARG A 471 1.81 3.07 -4.80
C ARG A 471 2.46 4.04 -3.82
N LYS A 472 1.70 4.48 -2.82
CA LYS A 472 2.12 5.38 -1.76
C LYS A 472 1.76 4.81 -0.39
N ALA A 473 2.66 4.94 0.59
CA ALA A 473 2.42 4.51 1.96
C ALA A 473 2.81 5.61 2.96
N LEU A 474 1.84 6.06 3.76
CA LEU A 474 2.02 7.05 4.83
C LEU A 474 1.91 6.34 6.19
N LEU A 475 3.06 6.02 6.79
CA LEU A 475 3.18 5.21 8.01
C LEU A 475 3.38 6.05 9.29
N GLY A 476 3.01 7.33 9.27
CA GLY A 476 3.43 8.32 10.28
C GLY A 476 2.89 8.16 11.71
N ASN A 477 1.93 7.25 11.93
CA ASN A 477 1.28 6.98 13.22
C ASN A 477 1.70 5.63 13.84
N CYS A 478 2.76 4.97 13.34
CA CYS A 478 3.15 3.66 13.83
C CYS A 478 4.56 3.69 14.41
N SER A 479 4.73 3.19 15.63
CA SER A 479 6.05 2.81 16.14
C SER A 479 6.60 1.62 15.35
N LEU A 480 7.72 1.81 14.63
CA LEU A 480 8.37 0.76 13.85
C LEU A 480 9.44 0.07 14.70
N ASP A 481 9.27 -1.22 14.94
CA ASP A 481 10.30 -2.07 15.53
C ASP A 481 11.15 -2.76 14.45
N THR A 482 12.13 -3.55 14.90
CA THR A 482 13.08 -4.22 14.00
C THR A 482 12.39 -5.23 13.08
N ASP A 483 11.37 -5.95 13.54
CA ASP A 483 10.68 -6.96 12.73
C ASP A 483 9.79 -6.33 11.66
N LEU A 484 9.15 -5.21 11.97
CA LEU A 484 8.43 -4.41 10.97
C LEU A 484 9.39 -3.80 9.95
N CYS A 485 10.59 -3.38 10.35
CA CYS A 485 11.63 -2.94 9.42
C CYS A 485 12.10 -4.07 8.50
N LYS A 486 12.20 -5.32 8.98
CA LYS A 486 12.46 -6.49 8.12
C LYS A 486 11.34 -6.70 7.10
N ASN A 487 10.08 -6.54 7.50
CA ASN A 487 8.94 -6.62 6.59
C ASN A 487 8.96 -5.51 5.55
N LEU A 488 9.24 -4.26 5.93
CA LEU A 488 9.39 -3.16 4.98
C LEU A 488 10.58 -3.39 4.04
N CYS A 489 11.69 -3.90 4.55
CA CYS A 489 12.85 -4.28 3.76
C CYS A 489 12.50 -5.33 2.71
N SER A 490 11.74 -6.38 3.08
CA SER A 490 11.31 -7.41 2.14
C SER A 490 10.35 -6.87 1.07
N ILE A 491 9.47 -5.92 1.44
CA ILE A 491 8.58 -5.20 0.52
C ILE A 491 9.39 -4.37 -0.49
N LEU A 492 10.36 -3.58 -0.02
CA LEU A 492 11.22 -2.75 -0.86
C LEU A 492 12.13 -3.58 -1.77
N ALA A 493 12.59 -4.73 -1.28
CA ALA A 493 13.41 -5.67 -2.05
C ALA A 493 12.60 -6.49 -3.08
N SER A 494 11.26 -6.44 -3.05
CA SER A 494 10.39 -7.15 -3.98
C SER A 494 10.37 -6.48 -5.35
N SER A 495 10.69 -7.23 -6.41
CA SER A 495 10.70 -6.74 -7.80
C SER A 495 9.32 -6.30 -8.32
N ASN A 496 8.27 -6.85 -7.72
CA ASN A 496 6.88 -6.63 -8.12
C ASN A 496 6.20 -5.55 -7.28
N SER A 497 6.92 -4.93 -6.34
CA SER A 497 6.32 -3.89 -5.49
C SER A 497 5.87 -2.68 -6.33
N PRO A 498 4.58 -2.28 -6.22
CA PRO A 498 4.07 -1.07 -6.85
C PRO A 498 4.48 0.20 -6.09
N LEU A 499 5.07 0.07 -4.89
CA LEU A 499 5.45 1.19 -4.04
C LEU A 499 6.46 2.10 -4.74
N ARG A 500 6.14 3.40 -4.77
CA ARG A 500 6.95 4.50 -5.31
C ARG A 500 7.22 5.56 -4.26
N GLU A 501 6.31 5.73 -3.30
CA GLU A 501 6.43 6.75 -2.26
C GLU A 501 6.27 6.14 -0.87
N LEU A 502 7.21 6.42 0.03
CA LEU A 502 7.20 5.93 1.40
C LEU A 502 7.47 7.07 2.37
N CYS A 503 6.50 7.32 3.25
CA CYS A 503 6.61 8.30 4.31
C CYS A 503 6.59 7.59 5.67
N ILE A 504 7.66 7.74 6.43
CA ILE A 504 7.85 7.10 7.73
C ILE A 504 8.09 8.18 8.80
N ASN A 505 7.55 7.95 9.99
CA ASN A 505 7.92 8.69 11.20
C ASN A 505 8.90 7.85 12.02
N ILE A 506 10.13 8.35 12.22
CA ILE A 506 11.29 7.61 12.77
C ILE A 506 11.43 7.82 14.28
N SER A 507 10.49 8.48 14.96
CA SER A 507 10.63 8.81 16.39
C SER A 507 10.89 7.63 17.35
N THR A 508 10.81 6.38 16.87
CA THR A 508 11.07 5.14 17.62
C THR A 508 12.06 4.17 16.95
N LEU A 509 12.62 4.51 15.78
CA LEU A 509 13.42 3.60 14.96
C LEU A 509 14.86 3.51 15.50
N GLN A 510 15.27 2.32 15.91
CA GLN A 510 16.66 2.04 16.33
C GLN A 510 17.59 1.92 15.12
N ASP A 511 18.90 2.00 15.38
CA ASP A 511 19.92 2.01 14.33
C ASP A 511 19.87 0.79 13.40
N GLU A 512 19.59 -0.38 13.96
CA GLU A 512 19.44 -1.62 13.19
C GLU A 512 18.23 -1.57 12.24
N GLY A 513 17.13 -0.93 12.64
CA GLY A 513 15.96 -0.75 11.77
C GLY A 513 16.26 0.12 10.55
N MET A 514 17.05 1.19 10.73
CA MET A 514 17.40 2.10 9.64
C MET A 514 18.37 1.44 8.66
N LYS A 515 19.28 0.62 9.18
CA LYS A 515 20.16 -0.22 8.37
C LYS A 515 19.37 -1.21 7.52
N LEU A 516 18.42 -1.93 8.10
CA LEU A 516 17.53 -2.84 7.37
C LEU A 516 16.74 -2.13 6.25
N LEU A 517 16.20 -0.94 6.54
CA LEU A 517 15.50 -0.15 5.53
C LEU A 517 16.45 0.24 4.39
N SER A 518 17.65 0.70 4.73
CA SER A 518 18.68 1.10 3.76
C SER A 518 19.15 -0.08 2.88
N ASP A 519 19.30 -1.27 3.45
CA ASP A 519 19.67 -2.48 2.73
C ASP A 519 18.57 -2.91 1.75
N GLY A 520 17.30 -2.73 2.14
CA GLY A 520 16.14 -2.91 1.28
C GLY A 520 16.13 -1.96 0.09
N LEU A 521 16.53 -0.70 0.30
CA LEU A 521 16.62 0.32 -0.76
C LEU A 521 17.81 0.10 -1.71
N LYS A 522 18.95 -0.39 -1.22
CA LYS A 522 20.15 -0.65 -2.04
C LYS A 522 19.99 -1.86 -2.97
N THR A 523 19.21 -2.86 -2.55
CA THR A 523 19.04 -4.16 -3.23
C THR A 523 20.36 -4.85 -3.62
N HIS A 524 20.87 -5.70 -2.74
CA HIS A 524 22.13 -6.44 -2.93
C HIS A 524 22.09 -7.54 -4.02
N CYS A 525 20.94 -7.83 -4.62
CA CYS A 525 20.79 -8.93 -5.60
C CYS A 525 20.98 -8.45 -7.05
N LYS A 526 21.61 -9.26 -7.91
CA LYS A 526 21.91 -8.92 -9.32
C LYS A 526 20.66 -8.70 -10.21
N VAL A 527 19.47 -9.06 -9.74
CA VAL A 527 18.25 -9.17 -10.58
C VAL A 527 17.06 -8.35 -10.03
N ARG A 528 17.20 -7.71 -8.85
CA ARG A 528 16.11 -6.98 -8.19
C ARG A 528 16.50 -5.53 -7.97
N HIS A 529 15.61 -4.63 -8.34
CA HIS A 529 15.75 -3.19 -8.15
C HIS A 529 14.57 -2.67 -7.34
N CYS A 530 14.86 -1.94 -6.26
CA CYS A 530 13.85 -1.17 -5.55
C CYS A 530 13.37 -0.04 -6.45
N LYS A 531 12.06 0.10 -6.64
CA LYS A 531 11.44 1.12 -7.50
C LYS A 531 11.00 2.36 -6.73
N LEU A 532 11.42 2.51 -5.47
CA LEU A 532 11.03 3.64 -4.64
C LEU A 532 11.68 4.93 -5.18
N GLU A 533 10.85 5.93 -5.45
CA GLU A 533 11.26 7.22 -6.03
C GLU A 533 11.26 8.33 -4.96
N ILE A 534 10.36 8.26 -3.98
CA ILE A 534 10.20 9.28 -2.93
C ILE A 534 10.32 8.62 -1.55
N LEU A 535 11.21 9.15 -0.73
CA LEU A 535 11.37 8.76 0.67
C LEU A 535 11.24 9.99 1.57
N SER A 536 10.25 9.99 2.45
CA SER A 536 10.08 11.01 3.47
C SER A 536 10.26 10.42 4.86
N LEU A 537 11.23 10.97 5.58
CA LEU A 537 11.60 10.56 6.93
C LEU A 537 11.33 11.74 7.86
N THR A 538 10.34 11.60 8.73
CA THR A 538 9.94 12.65 9.69
C THR A 538 10.25 12.23 11.12
N GLY A 539 10.59 13.19 11.99
CA GLY A 539 10.85 12.94 13.40
C GLY A 539 12.12 12.12 13.68
N CYS A 540 13.11 12.20 12.79
CA CYS A 540 14.34 11.42 12.95
C CYS A 540 15.19 12.00 14.09
N ASN A 541 15.97 11.13 14.75
CA ASN A 541 17.20 11.45 15.46
C ASN A 541 18.30 10.61 14.80
N LEU A 542 18.80 11.07 13.64
CA LEU A 542 19.77 10.30 12.86
C LEU A 542 21.13 10.31 13.57
N THR A 543 21.52 9.17 14.14
CA THR A 543 22.88 8.93 14.62
C THR A 543 23.88 8.92 13.44
N THR A 544 25.17 8.95 13.76
CA THR A 544 26.25 8.87 12.76
C THR A 544 26.16 7.59 11.92
N ASP A 545 25.84 6.45 12.53
CA ASP A 545 25.76 5.16 11.85
C ASP A 545 24.49 5.02 10.98
N ASN A 546 23.37 5.60 11.43
CA ASN A 546 22.12 5.62 10.66
C ASN A 546 22.22 6.51 9.43
N SER A 547 22.84 7.68 9.59
CA SER A 547 23.15 8.59 8.49
C SER A 547 23.97 7.86 7.42
N LYS A 548 24.94 7.04 7.84
CA LYS A 548 25.84 6.34 6.92
C LYS A 548 25.09 5.32 6.09
N SER A 549 24.22 4.59 6.77
CA SER A 549 23.38 3.56 6.16
C SER A 549 22.40 4.18 5.15
N LEU A 550 21.73 5.27 5.52
CA LEU A 550 20.77 5.99 4.67
C LEU A 550 21.46 6.60 3.44
N PHE A 551 22.52 7.39 3.63
CA PHE A 551 23.13 8.13 2.52
C PHE A 551 23.91 7.24 1.56
N SER A 552 24.36 6.06 2.01
CA SER A 552 24.91 5.05 1.09
C SER A 552 23.85 4.44 0.16
N VAL A 553 22.55 4.72 0.34
CA VAL A 553 21.53 4.43 -0.68
C VAL A 553 21.71 5.32 -1.91
N LEU A 554 22.03 6.60 -1.71
CA LEU A 554 22.20 7.58 -2.80
C LEU A 554 23.45 7.31 -3.64
N THR A 555 24.45 6.64 -3.06
CA THR A 555 25.67 6.22 -3.79
C THR A 555 25.51 4.90 -4.54
N SER A 556 24.37 4.22 -4.39
CA SER A 556 24.10 2.96 -5.07
C SER A 556 23.61 3.21 -6.49
N GLU A 557 24.30 2.63 -7.48
CA GLU A 557 23.89 2.65 -8.89
C GLU A 557 22.45 2.12 -9.10
N LYS A 558 22.03 1.20 -8.23
CA LYS A 558 20.71 0.55 -8.28
C LYS A 558 19.59 1.37 -7.66
N SER A 559 19.89 2.50 -7.02
CA SER A 559 18.86 3.36 -6.44
C SER A 559 18.06 4.06 -7.54
N PHE A 560 16.75 4.17 -7.31
CA PHE A 560 15.79 4.93 -8.11
C PHE A 560 15.29 6.18 -7.36
N LEU A 561 15.86 6.48 -6.19
CA LEU A 561 15.41 7.56 -5.35
C LEU A 561 15.68 8.92 -6.01
N LYS A 562 14.61 9.68 -6.25
CA LYS A 562 14.62 11.02 -6.85
C LYS A 562 14.31 12.11 -5.85
N GLU A 563 13.48 11.82 -4.85
CA GLU A 563 13.15 12.76 -3.79
C GLU A 563 13.46 12.19 -2.41
N LEU A 564 14.18 12.98 -1.61
CA LEU A 564 14.51 12.68 -0.24
C LEU A 564 14.09 13.86 0.65
N ASN A 565 13.17 13.60 1.56
CA ASN A 565 12.73 14.56 2.56
C ASN A 565 13.16 14.09 3.94
N ILE A 566 14.00 14.88 4.60
CA ILE A 566 14.52 14.60 5.94
C ILE A 566 14.08 15.74 6.86
N ARG A 567 13.28 15.39 7.86
CA ARG A 567 12.95 16.26 8.98
C ARG A 567 13.49 15.65 10.26
N ASN A 568 14.53 16.26 10.81
CA ASN A 568 15.26 15.77 11.98
C ASN A 568 15.49 16.93 12.96
N TYR A 569 15.48 16.62 14.25
CA TYR A 569 15.69 17.58 15.33
C TYR A 569 17.18 17.77 15.69
N ASP A 570 18.05 16.81 15.38
CA ASP A 570 19.49 16.84 15.66
C ASP A 570 20.28 16.13 14.55
N PHE A 571 21.09 16.88 13.80
CA PHE A 571 21.90 16.35 12.69
C PHE A 571 23.36 16.68 12.96
N GLN A 572 24.13 15.66 13.33
CA GLN A 572 25.55 15.79 13.66
C GLN A 572 26.40 16.08 12.40
N ASP A 573 27.54 16.74 12.57
CA ASP A 573 28.47 17.09 11.48
C ASP A 573 28.90 15.87 10.65
N SER A 574 29.01 14.70 11.28
CA SER A 574 29.32 13.43 10.60
C SER A 574 28.24 13.00 9.59
N GLY A 575 26.97 13.27 9.88
CA GLY A 575 25.85 13.01 8.95
C GLY A 575 25.87 13.96 7.76
N VAL A 576 26.31 15.20 7.96
CA VAL A 576 26.52 16.20 6.91
C VAL A 576 27.62 15.78 5.94
N GLU A 577 28.75 15.29 6.45
CA GLU A 577 29.85 14.79 5.62
C GLU A 577 29.41 13.62 4.73
N GLN A 578 28.58 12.72 5.27
CA GLN A 578 28.08 11.57 4.53
C GLN A 578 27.04 11.97 3.47
N LEU A 579 26.13 12.89 3.79
CA LEU A 579 25.22 13.47 2.80
C LEU A 579 26.02 14.17 1.68
N SER A 580 27.06 14.93 2.03
CA SER A 580 27.95 15.58 1.07
C SER A 580 28.62 14.56 0.15
N ALA A 581 29.25 13.54 0.72
CA ALA A 581 29.90 12.47 -0.05
C ALA A 581 28.91 11.74 -0.97
N ALA A 582 27.67 11.54 -0.49
CA ALA A 582 26.63 10.89 -1.25
C ALA A 582 26.13 11.73 -2.43
N LEU A 583 25.85 13.02 -2.23
CA LEU A 583 25.45 13.95 -3.29
C LEU A 583 26.56 14.15 -4.33
N LYS A 584 27.83 14.03 -3.93
CA LYS A 584 28.99 14.12 -4.83
C LYS A 584 29.25 12.85 -5.65
N SER A 585 28.54 11.77 -5.38
CA SER A 585 28.69 10.52 -6.12
C SER A 585 28.13 10.65 -7.54
N SER A 586 28.83 10.12 -8.53
CA SER A 586 28.35 10.01 -9.92
C SER A 586 27.11 9.12 -10.08
N HIS A 587 26.78 8.32 -9.06
CA HIS A 587 25.61 7.46 -9.05
C HIS A 587 24.38 8.12 -8.41
N CYS A 588 24.52 9.31 -7.83
CA CYS A 588 23.41 10.03 -7.21
C CYS A 588 22.44 10.55 -8.28
N LYS A 589 21.19 10.09 -8.24
CA LYS A 589 20.09 10.49 -9.15
C LYS A 589 19.07 11.42 -8.47
N LEU A 590 19.43 11.98 -7.32
CA LEU A 590 18.51 12.78 -6.52
C LEU A 590 18.21 14.11 -7.21
N GLU A 591 16.94 14.37 -7.48
CA GLU A 591 16.43 15.58 -8.15
C GLU A 591 15.88 16.59 -7.13
N ILE A 592 15.31 16.09 -6.02
CA ILE A 592 14.67 16.92 -4.98
C ILE A 592 15.24 16.54 -3.61
N LEU A 593 15.78 17.54 -2.91
CA LEU A 593 16.25 17.40 -1.54
C LEU A 593 15.53 18.41 -0.65
N ARG A 594 14.80 17.89 0.35
CA ARG A 594 14.14 18.71 1.37
C ARG A 594 14.76 18.41 2.72
N ILE A 595 15.28 19.44 3.36
CA ILE A 595 15.94 19.32 4.66
C ILE A 595 15.34 20.35 5.60
N ALA A 596 14.75 19.88 6.68
CA ALA A 596 14.30 20.72 7.79
C ALA A 596 15.01 20.23 9.06
N LEU A 597 16.08 20.93 9.39
CA LEU A 597 16.98 20.74 10.53
C LEU A 597 17.11 22.07 11.26
N PHE A 598 16.58 22.16 12.48
CA PHE A 598 16.55 23.41 13.24
C PHE A 598 17.91 24.13 13.41
N ASN A 599 19.04 23.48 13.08
CA ASN A 599 20.38 24.08 13.10
C ASN A 599 21.31 23.57 11.96
N LEU A 600 21.01 23.87 10.69
CA LEU A 600 21.98 23.70 9.59
C LEU A 600 23.14 24.71 9.70
N GLY A 601 24.35 24.23 10.01
CA GLY A 601 25.56 25.05 10.08
C GLY A 601 26.27 25.28 8.73
N GLU A 602 27.23 26.21 8.72
CA GLU A 602 28.02 26.61 7.54
C GLU A 602 28.67 25.44 6.79
N LEU A 603 29.17 24.44 7.51
CA LEU A 603 29.78 23.24 6.92
C LEU A 603 28.82 22.53 5.95
N THR A 604 27.52 22.45 6.29
CA THR A 604 26.52 21.81 5.43
C THR A 604 26.26 22.64 4.19
N CYS A 605 26.12 23.96 4.34
CA CYS A 605 25.94 24.88 3.23
C CYS A 605 27.11 24.81 2.24
N GLY A 606 28.36 24.77 2.73
CA GLY A 606 29.54 24.60 1.90
C GLY A 606 29.58 23.26 1.17
N ASN A 607 29.11 22.20 1.83
CA ASN A 607 29.02 20.87 1.24
C ASN A 607 27.94 20.78 0.15
N LEU A 608 26.75 21.32 0.40
CA LEU A 608 25.67 21.43 -0.59
C LEU A 608 26.10 22.29 -1.78
N GLY A 609 26.73 23.45 -1.52
CA GLY A 609 27.29 24.32 -2.55
C GLY A 609 28.38 23.62 -3.38
N SER A 610 29.18 22.74 -2.77
CA SER A 610 30.17 21.92 -3.49
C SER A 610 29.52 20.83 -4.35
N ALA A 611 28.41 20.24 -3.90
CA ALA A 611 27.68 19.23 -4.69
C ALA A 611 27.04 19.86 -5.94
N LEU A 612 26.50 21.07 -5.82
CA LEU A 612 25.92 21.84 -6.94
C LEU A 612 26.95 22.23 -8.02
N GLN A 613 28.25 22.26 -7.70
CA GLN A 613 29.30 22.58 -8.67
C GLN A 613 29.61 21.42 -9.62
N LEU A 614 29.19 20.20 -9.29
CA LEU A 614 29.55 19.01 -10.06
C LEU A 614 28.76 18.91 -11.35
N GLU A 615 29.45 18.60 -12.45
CA GLU A 615 28.86 18.40 -13.78
C GLU A 615 27.75 17.34 -13.81
N ASN A 616 27.84 16.32 -12.95
CA ASN A 616 26.88 15.23 -12.86
C ASN A 616 25.79 15.44 -11.79
N SER A 617 25.68 16.64 -11.21
CA SER A 617 24.61 16.94 -10.26
C SER A 617 23.24 16.81 -10.95
N SER A 618 22.35 16.01 -10.36
CA SER A 618 20.96 15.85 -10.83
C SER A 618 19.97 16.76 -10.10
N LEU A 619 20.43 17.52 -9.10
CA LEU A 619 19.57 18.26 -8.18
C LEU A 619 18.91 19.46 -8.88
N ARG A 620 17.57 19.49 -8.89
CA ARG A 620 16.75 20.57 -9.46
C ARG A 620 16.00 21.38 -8.41
N GLN A 621 15.67 20.76 -7.27
CA GLN A 621 15.00 21.45 -6.17
C GLN A 621 15.74 21.25 -4.84
N LEU A 622 15.99 22.35 -4.16
CA LEU A 622 16.59 22.38 -2.82
C LEU A 622 15.71 23.20 -1.89
N GLU A 623 15.15 22.54 -0.90
CA GLU A 623 14.29 23.12 0.13
C GLU A 623 15.01 23.09 1.48
N LEU A 624 15.40 24.26 1.97
CA LEU A 624 16.09 24.46 3.24
C LEU A 624 15.31 25.43 4.15
N SER A 625 14.01 25.62 3.95
CA SER A 625 13.23 26.50 4.82
C SER A 625 13.18 26.00 6.27
N ASN A 626 13.05 26.93 7.21
CA ASN A 626 13.06 26.70 8.68
C ASN A 626 14.42 26.28 9.25
N ASN A 627 15.52 26.66 8.59
CA ASN A 627 16.88 26.35 9.02
C ASN A 627 17.69 27.62 9.25
N ARG A 628 18.45 27.72 10.34
CA ARG A 628 19.22 28.95 10.68
C ARG A 628 20.51 29.11 9.86
N LEU A 629 20.37 29.27 8.54
CA LEU A 629 21.50 29.34 7.61
C LEU A 629 22.34 30.61 7.79
N GLN A 630 21.69 31.74 8.10
CA GLN A 630 22.30 33.07 8.09
C GLN A 630 22.88 33.45 6.71
N ASP A 631 23.38 34.68 6.58
CA ASP A 631 23.99 35.16 5.33
C ASP A 631 25.27 34.37 4.97
N SER A 632 26.03 33.91 5.97
CA SER A 632 27.24 33.11 5.75
C SER A 632 26.94 31.74 5.15
N GLY A 633 25.83 31.10 5.53
CA GLY A 633 25.36 29.86 4.92
C GLY A 633 24.99 30.06 3.45
N VAL A 634 24.25 31.12 3.13
CA VAL A 634 23.89 31.42 1.72
C VAL A 634 25.13 31.74 0.89
N LYS A 635 26.12 32.46 1.45
CA LYS A 635 27.41 32.72 0.79
C LYS A 635 28.17 31.44 0.39
N LEU A 636 28.04 30.38 1.19
CA LEU A 636 28.66 29.10 0.86
C LEU A 636 27.86 28.33 -0.19
N LEU A 637 26.52 28.40 -0.14
CA LEU A 637 25.65 27.83 -1.18
C LEU A 637 25.81 28.54 -2.52
N SER A 638 26.05 29.85 -2.54
CA SER A 638 26.15 30.66 -3.77
C SER A 638 27.29 30.22 -4.68
N LYS A 639 28.40 29.74 -4.10
CA LYS A 639 29.51 29.13 -4.88
C LYS A 639 29.02 28.01 -5.81
N GLY A 640 27.98 27.29 -5.40
CA GLY A 640 27.29 26.30 -6.23
C GLY A 640 26.38 26.92 -7.29
N LEU A 641 25.57 27.90 -6.89
CA LEU A 641 24.66 28.63 -7.80
C LEU A 641 25.39 29.42 -8.89
N GLU A 642 26.62 29.83 -8.61
CA GLU A 642 27.50 30.57 -9.52
C GLU A 642 28.24 29.67 -10.53
N SER A 643 28.18 28.34 -10.35
CA SER A 643 28.79 27.37 -11.26
C SER A 643 28.04 27.28 -12.59
N SER A 644 28.78 27.14 -13.69
CA SER A 644 28.22 26.84 -15.02
C SER A 644 27.53 25.47 -15.09
N HIS A 645 27.82 24.58 -14.14
CA HIS A 645 27.26 23.24 -14.05
C HIS A 645 26.03 23.15 -13.14
N CYS A 646 25.61 24.25 -12.52
CA CYS A 646 24.43 24.25 -11.66
C CYS A 646 23.17 23.85 -12.45
N THR A 647 22.37 22.95 -11.89
CA THR A 647 21.08 22.47 -12.46
C THR A 647 19.87 22.90 -11.63
N LEU A 648 20.08 23.72 -10.59
CA LEU A 648 19.07 24.00 -9.57
C LEU A 648 18.02 25.03 -10.05
N GLU A 649 16.79 24.57 -10.27
CA GLU A 649 15.68 25.38 -10.77
C GLU A 649 14.83 25.98 -9.64
N ILE A 650 14.78 25.33 -8.48
CA ILE A 650 13.95 25.75 -7.34
C ILE A 650 14.80 25.82 -6.08
N LEU A 651 14.84 27.00 -5.45
CA LEU A 651 15.53 27.23 -4.18
C LEU A 651 14.56 27.85 -3.18
N LYS A 652 14.37 27.19 -2.04
CA LYS A 652 13.47 27.64 -0.98
C LYS A 652 14.23 27.80 0.33
N LEU A 653 14.23 29.02 0.85
CA LEU A 653 15.00 29.46 2.02
C LEU A 653 14.12 30.30 2.98
N ALA A 654 12.83 29.95 3.09
CA ALA A 654 11.93 30.68 3.95
C ALA A 654 12.27 30.46 5.44
N MET A 655 12.14 31.48 6.28
CA MET A 655 12.48 31.39 7.72
C MET A 655 13.91 30.88 7.98
N CYS A 656 14.90 31.43 7.26
CA CYS A 656 16.30 31.02 7.35
C CYS A 656 17.22 31.97 8.13
N ASN A 657 16.64 33.01 8.75
CA ASN A 657 17.36 34.08 9.44
C ASN A 657 18.34 34.83 8.53
N LEU A 658 17.86 35.14 7.31
CA LEU A 658 18.62 35.83 6.26
C LEU A 658 18.43 37.34 6.36
N GLY A 659 19.47 38.10 6.02
CA GLY A 659 19.49 39.56 5.98
C GLY A 659 19.79 40.12 4.60
N GLU A 660 20.22 41.38 4.54
CA GLU A 660 20.49 42.10 3.29
C GLU A 660 21.63 41.50 2.44
N GLN A 661 22.68 40.94 3.07
CA GLN A 661 23.82 40.35 2.34
C GLN A 661 23.39 39.15 1.49
N THR A 662 22.44 38.35 1.97
CA THR A 662 21.84 37.26 1.18
C THR A 662 21.30 37.77 -0.16
N CYS A 663 20.66 38.94 -0.16
CA CYS A 663 20.07 39.51 -1.37
C CYS A 663 21.13 40.00 -2.38
N GLU A 664 22.27 40.51 -1.91
CA GLU A 664 23.43 40.84 -2.76
C GLU A 664 24.01 39.58 -3.42
N ILE A 665 24.21 38.53 -2.63
CA ILE A 665 24.76 37.26 -3.07
C ILE A 665 23.86 36.61 -4.13
N LEU A 666 22.58 36.43 -3.80
CA LEU A 666 21.62 35.83 -4.73
C LEU A 666 21.35 36.73 -5.93
N GLY A 667 21.30 38.06 -5.73
CA GLY A 667 21.18 39.04 -6.80
C GLY A 667 22.34 38.96 -7.79
N SER A 668 23.56 38.68 -7.33
CA SER A 668 24.72 38.45 -8.20
C SER A 668 24.60 37.14 -8.98
N ALA A 669 24.15 36.06 -8.33
CA ALA A 669 23.95 34.76 -8.99
C ALA A 669 22.88 34.82 -10.11
N LEU A 670 21.80 35.59 -9.91
CA LEU A 670 20.73 35.78 -10.90
C LEU A 670 21.20 36.51 -12.17
N GLN A 671 22.32 37.24 -12.12
CA GLN A 671 22.86 37.96 -13.27
C GLN A 671 23.63 37.04 -14.24
N LEU A 672 23.95 35.82 -13.82
CA LEU A 672 24.74 34.88 -14.61
C LEU A 672 23.93 34.27 -15.76
N ALA A 673 24.46 34.32 -16.98
CA ALA A 673 23.79 33.84 -18.20
C ALA A 673 23.28 32.38 -18.13
N ASN A 674 24.02 31.53 -17.41
CA ASN A 674 23.73 30.11 -17.28
C ASN A 674 22.97 29.74 -16.02
N ASN A 675 22.55 30.71 -15.19
CA ASN A 675 21.78 30.39 -13.99
C ASN A 675 20.42 29.76 -14.39
N PRO A 676 20.08 28.56 -13.86
CA PRO A 676 18.85 27.86 -14.23
C PRO A 676 17.66 28.20 -13.32
N LEU A 677 17.84 29.04 -12.30
CA LEU A 677 16.84 29.26 -11.25
C LEU A 677 15.56 29.89 -11.80
N ARG A 678 14.43 29.26 -11.47
CA ARG A 678 13.06 29.64 -11.87
C ARG A 678 12.19 30.05 -10.69
N GLU A 679 12.35 29.41 -9.54
CA GLU A 679 11.61 29.73 -8.32
C GLU A 679 12.56 30.03 -7.17
N LEU A 680 12.36 31.16 -6.51
CA LEU A 680 13.08 31.59 -5.32
C LEU A 680 12.09 31.99 -4.22
N ASP A 681 12.15 31.30 -3.09
CA ASP A 681 11.37 31.62 -1.90
C ASP A 681 12.28 32.10 -0.78
N LEU A 682 12.15 33.38 -0.40
CA LEU A 682 12.88 34.01 0.71
C LEU A 682 11.93 34.49 1.82
N SER A 683 10.69 34.01 1.83
CA SER A 683 9.65 34.49 2.74
C SER A 683 10.05 34.39 4.22
N ASN A 684 9.54 35.30 5.04
CA ASN A 684 9.75 35.35 6.49
C ASN A 684 11.25 35.45 6.87
N ASN A 685 12.00 36.29 6.17
CA ASN A 685 13.38 36.69 6.49
C ASN A 685 13.50 38.21 6.63
N ASP A 686 14.45 38.71 7.40
CA ASP A 686 14.62 40.14 7.68
C ASP A 686 15.42 40.86 6.58
N LEU A 687 14.88 40.83 5.35
CA LEU A 687 15.58 41.34 4.16
C LEU A 687 15.55 42.87 4.06
N GLN A 688 14.44 43.48 4.50
CA GLN A 688 14.18 44.92 4.46
C GLN A 688 14.25 45.52 3.03
N ASP A 689 14.08 46.83 2.91
CA ASP A 689 14.15 47.52 1.62
C ASP A 689 15.55 47.51 1.01
N SER A 690 16.60 47.55 1.84
CA SER A 690 18.00 47.51 1.39
C SER A 690 18.33 46.17 0.71
N GLY A 691 17.94 45.05 1.31
CA GLY A 691 18.07 43.72 0.71
C GLY A 691 17.26 43.61 -0.58
N VAL A 692 15.99 44.01 -0.57
CA VAL A 692 15.15 43.96 -1.77
C VAL A 692 15.70 44.80 -2.92
N LYS A 693 16.32 45.95 -2.63
CA LYS A 693 17.00 46.78 -3.62
C LYS A 693 18.22 46.08 -4.24
N LEU A 694 19.00 45.36 -3.44
CA LEU A 694 20.13 44.55 -3.92
C LEU A 694 19.63 43.39 -4.79
N LEU A 695 18.59 42.69 -4.37
CA LEU A 695 17.97 41.61 -5.17
C LEU A 695 17.41 42.15 -6.49
N SER A 696 16.78 43.34 -6.46
CA SER A 696 16.23 44.03 -7.62
C SER A 696 17.29 44.36 -8.67
N SER A 697 18.55 44.58 -8.28
CA SER A 697 19.66 44.76 -9.22
C SER A 697 19.91 43.51 -10.07
N GLY A 698 19.78 42.32 -9.46
CA GLY A 698 19.87 41.05 -10.17
C GLY A 698 18.69 40.81 -11.11
N LEU A 699 17.47 41.12 -10.66
CA LEU A 699 16.25 41.00 -11.47
C LEU A 699 16.26 41.88 -12.73
N LYS A 700 16.99 43.00 -12.73
CA LYS A 700 17.16 43.87 -13.91
C LYS A 700 17.95 43.22 -15.05
N SER A 701 18.74 42.20 -14.76
CA SER A 701 19.58 41.54 -15.77
C SER A 701 18.72 40.84 -16.83
N SER A 702 19.09 40.99 -18.11
CA SER A 702 18.47 40.24 -19.22
C SER A 702 18.73 38.74 -19.16
N HIS A 703 19.66 38.31 -18.30
CA HIS A 703 19.98 36.91 -18.05
C HIS A 703 19.13 36.27 -16.95
N CYS A 704 18.40 37.07 -16.17
CA CYS A 704 17.56 36.56 -15.08
C CYS A 704 16.38 35.78 -15.66
N LYS A 705 16.30 34.48 -15.31
CA LYS A 705 15.27 33.53 -15.78
C LYS A 705 14.16 33.26 -14.77
N LEU A 706 14.19 33.99 -13.65
CA LEU A 706 13.29 33.77 -12.51
C LEU A 706 11.83 34.01 -12.92
N GLU A 707 10.97 33.05 -12.63
CA GLU A 707 9.54 33.05 -12.95
C GLU A 707 8.67 33.28 -11.71
N SER A 708 9.12 32.84 -10.53
CA SER A 708 8.42 33.02 -9.26
C SER A 708 9.37 33.52 -8.18
N LEU A 709 8.98 34.61 -7.52
CA LEU A 709 9.69 35.19 -6.39
C LEU A 709 8.74 35.37 -5.21
N ARG A 710 9.04 34.75 -4.07
CA ARG A 710 8.29 34.94 -2.82
C ARG A 710 9.10 35.71 -1.79
N LEU A 711 8.54 36.82 -1.34
CA LEU A 711 9.10 37.75 -0.36
C LEU A 711 8.06 38.05 0.75
N SER A 712 7.14 37.12 1.01
CA SER A 712 6.09 37.32 2.01
C SER A 712 6.72 37.49 3.40
N GLY A 713 6.33 38.50 4.16
CA GLY A 713 6.84 38.72 5.53
C GLY A 713 8.32 39.10 5.59
N CYS A 714 8.82 39.90 4.65
CA CYS A 714 10.23 40.31 4.54
C CYS A 714 10.54 41.73 5.02
N LEU A 715 9.58 42.38 5.68
CA LEU A 715 9.65 43.79 6.14
C LEU A 715 9.88 44.79 4.98
N VAL A 716 9.29 44.50 3.81
CA VAL A 716 9.37 45.37 2.64
C VAL A 716 8.38 46.53 2.77
N THR A 717 8.82 47.75 2.46
CA THR A 717 7.99 48.96 2.44
C THR A 717 7.78 49.52 1.02
N GLU A 718 7.28 50.75 0.91
CA GLU A 718 7.13 51.45 -0.37
C GLU A 718 8.48 51.57 -1.13
N GLU A 719 9.61 51.74 -0.43
CA GLU A 719 10.93 51.91 -1.06
C GLU A 719 11.40 50.61 -1.75
N GLY A 720 11.29 49.47 -1.08
CA GLY A 720 11.61 48.17 -1.65
C GLY A 720 10.67 47.81 -2.81
N CYS A 721 9.37 48.12 -2.68
CA CYS A 721 8.40 47.93 -3.75
C CYS A 721 8.71 48.80 -4.98
N SER A 722 9.18 50.04 -4.79
CA SER A 722 9.63 50.91 -5.88
C SER A 722 10.86 50.33 -6.60
N SER A 723 11.80 49.75 -5.84
CA SER A 723 12.97 49.06 -6.41
C SER A 723 12.58 47.83 -7.22
N LEU A 724 11.66 47.00 -6.71
CA LEU A 724 11.10 45.86 -7.44
C LEU A 724 10.36 46.31 -8.69
N ALA A 725 9.48 47.31 -8.58
CA ALA A 725 8.76 47.86 -9.73
C ALA A 725 9.73 48.35 -10.80
N SER A 726 10.77 49.10 -10.43
CA SER A 726 11.82 49.53 -11.36
C SER A 726 12.52 48.35 -12.05
N ALA A 727 12.82 47.28 -11.30
CA ALA A 727 13.44 46.09 -11.85
C ALA A 727 12.53 45.37 -12.84
N LEU A 728 11.26 45.20 -12.48
CA LEU A 728 10.26 44.58 -13.33
C LEU A 728 10.04 45.40 -14.60
N HIS A 729 9.98 46.74 -14.53
CA HIS A 729 9.86 47.62 -15.70
C HIS A 729 11.06 47.55 -16.67
N SER A 730 12.19 47.02 -16.23
CA SER A 730 13.39 46.85 -17.04
C SER A 730 13.38 45.46 -17.69
N ASN A 731 13.55 45.37 -19.01
CA ASN A 731 13.53 44.12 -19.81
C ASN A 731 12.15 43.37 -19.85
N PRO A 732 11.92 42.43 -20.79
CA PRO A 732 10.82 41.48 -20.64
C PRO A 732 11.13 40.54 -19.48
N SER A 733 10.84 40.99 -18.26
CA SER A 733 10.90 40.17 -17.04
C SER A 733 10.20 38.84 -17.29
N HIS A 734 10.90 37.73 -17.02
CA HIS A 734 10.32 36.38 -17.02
C HIS A 734 9.46 36.10 -15.79
N LEU A 735 9.46 37.01 -14.80
CA LEU A 735 8.71 36.88 -13.57
C LEU A 735 7.20 36.90 -13.83
N LYS A 736 6.53 35.82 -13.45
CA LYS A 736 5.08 35.58 -13.56
C LYS A 736 4.37 35.69 -12.21
N GLU A 737 5.04 35.30 -11.13
CA GLU A 737 4.51 35.34 -9.75
C GLU A 737 5.44 36.16 -8.84
N LEU A 738 4.86 37.13 -8.14
CA LEU A 738 5.52 37.90 -7.09
C LEU A 738 4.62 37.90 -5.85
N ASP A 739 5.06 37.23 -4.78
CA ASP A 739 4.37 37.22 -3.49
C ASP A 739 4.99 38.24 -2.53
N LEU A 740 4.20 39.23 -2.14
CA LEU A 740 4.54 40.27 -1.17
C LEU A 740 3.58 40.29 0.03
N MET A 741 2.84 39.21 0.29
CA MET A 741 1.94 39.13 1.44
C MET A 741 2.67 39.45 2.76
N TYR A 742 1.94 39.95 3.76
CA TYR A 742 2.51 40.29 5.07
C TYR A 742 3.68 41.30 5.03
N ASN A 743 3.72 42.20 4.04
CA ASN A 743 4.62 43.36 3.98
C ASN A 743 3.83 44.68 4.08
N HIS A 744 4.53 45.82 3.97
CA HIS A 744 3.98 47.17 4.06
C HIS A 744 4.19 47.98 2.76
N PRO A 745 3.72 47.50 1.60
CA PRO A 745 4.02 48.10 0.30
C PRO A 745 3.50 49.53 0.11
N GLY A 746 2.58 49.98 0.97
CA GLY A 746 1.90 51.29 0.94
C GLY A 746 1.16 51.58 -0.37
N GLU A 747 0.52 52.74 -0.46
CA GLU A 747 -0.28 53.09 -1.66
C GLU A 747 0.62 53.30 -2.87
N SER A 748 1.79 53.91 -2.66
CA SER A 748 2.74 54.22 -3.73
C SER A 748 3.35 52.95 -4.33
N GLY A 749 3.79 52.01 -3.49
CA GLY A 749 4.38 50.75 -3.94
C GLY A 749 3.36 49.85 -4.65
N VAL A 750 2.12 49.77 -4.13
CA VAL A 750 1.03 49.04 -4.79
C VAL A 750 0.75 49.63 -6.18
N LYS A 751 0.66 50.95 -6.30
CA LYS A 751 0.43 51.62 -7.58
C LYS A 751 1.54 51.36 -8.60
N LEU A 752 2.80 51.41 -8.16
CA LEU A 752 3.95 51.16 -9.05
C LEU A 752 4.01 49.70 -9.54
N LEU A 753 3.64 48.74 -8.68
CA LEU A 753 3.60 47.32 -9.05
C LEU A 753 2.36 46.99 -9.89
N SER A 754 1.20 47.58 -9.59
CA SER A 754 -0.05 47.37 -10.35
C SER A 754 0.02 47.97 -11.75
N ALA A 755 0.76 49.07 -11.94
CA ALA A 755 0.96 49.69 -13.25
C ALA A 755 1.51 48.70 -14.31
N ARG A 756 2.21 47.64 -13.90
CA ARG A 756 2.69 46.58 -14.79
C ARG A 756 1.66 45.48 -15.07
N LEU A 757 0.71 45.23 -14.16
CA LEU A 757 -0.49 44.44 -14.47
C LEU A 757 -1.43 45.22 -15.42
N GLU A 758 -1.33 46.55 -15.41
CA GLU A 758 -2.07 47.46 -16.28
C GLU A 758 -1.47 47.61 -17.69
N ASP A 759 -0.28 47.01 -17.95
CA ASP A 759 0.41 47.00 -19.24
C ASP A 759 -0.56 46.54 -20.36
N PRO A 760 -0.73 47.32 -21.45
CA PRO A 760 -1.69 47.04 -22.53
C PRO A 760 -1.51 45.69 -23.24
N HIS A 761 -0.44 44.95 -22.97
CA HIS A 761 -0.24 43.59 -23.47
C HIS A 761 -1.23 42.53 -22.95
N TYR A 762 -1.89 42.77 -21.81
CA TYR A 762 -2.79 41.78 -21.20
C TYR A 762 -4.27 42.17 -21.18
N ALA A 763 -4.62 43.41 -21.57
CA ALA A 763 -6.00 43.86 -21.56
C ALA A 763 -6.79 43.28 -22.74
N CYS A 764 -7.91 42.61 -22.45
CA CYS A 764 -8.77 42.02 -23.47
C CYS A 764 -9.97 42.92 -23.76
N ASP A 765 -10.14 43.31 -25.03
CA ASP A 765 -11.35 43.98 -25.49
C ASP A 765 -12.39 42.92 -25.86
N LEU A 766 -13.45 42.80 -25.05
CA LEU A 766 -14.45 41.73 -25.19
C LEU A 766 -15.79 42.29 -25.71
N THR A 767 -16.44 41.52 -26.58
CA THR A 767 -17.77 41.83 -27.11
C THR A 767 -18.71 40.63 -26.99
N LEU A 768 -19.93 40.86 -26.49
CA LEU A 768 -20.95 39.84 -26.29
C LEU A 768 -21.46 39.34 -27.65
N ASP A 769 -21.59 38.02 -27.84
CA ASP A 769 -22.05 37.46 -29.12
C ASP A 769 -23.58 37.34 -29.18
N PRO A 770 -24.29 38.10 -30.03
CA PRO A 770 -25.74 38.00 -30.20
C PRO A 770 -26.20 36.62 -30.68
N ASN A 771 -25.33 35.83 -31.31
CA ASN A 771 -25.66 34.49 -31.79
C ASN A 771 -25.74 33.45 -30.65
N THR A 772 -25.09 33.72 -29.51
CA THR A 772 -25.14 32.84 -28.34
C THR A 772 -26.19 33.25 -27.32
N ALA A 773 -26.54 34.55 -27.29
CA ALA A 773 -27.42 35.14 -26.28
C ALA A 773 -28.80 34.46 -26.22
N HIS A 774 -29.22 34.04 -25.03
CA HIS A 774 -30.58 33.57 -24.81
C HIS A 774 -31.60 34.66 -25.20
N THR A 775 -32.76 34.28 -25.73
CA THR A 775 -33.84 35.21 -26.15
C THR A 775 -34.42 36.08 -25.03
N ARG A 776 -33.99 35.92 -23.77
CA ARG A 776 -34.42 36.73 -22.61
C ARG A 776 -33.32 37.68 -22.15
N LEU A 777 -32.27 37.83 -22.97
CA LEU A 777 -31.17 38.76 -22.76
C LEU A 777 -31.27 39.85 -23.81
N SER A 778 -31.19 41.10 -23.41
CA SER A 778 -31.05 42.24 -24.30
C SER A 778 -29.59 42.70 -24.26
N LEU A 779 -28.97 42.77 -25.43
CA LEU A 779 -27.61 43.28 -25.61
C LEU A 779 -27.66 44.77 -26.00
N SER A 780 -26.89 45.60 -25.31
CA SER A 780 -26.84 47.05 -25.52
C SER A 780 -25.40 47.58 -25.45
N GLU A 781 -25.22 48.90 -25.62
CA GLU A 781 -23.92 49.57 -25.52
C GLU A 781 -22.85 48.94 -26.43
N GLY A 782 -23.21 48.69 -27.70
CA GLY A 782 -22.31 48.05 -28.66
C GLY A 782 -21.97 46.60 -28.33
N ASN A 783 -22.92 45.86 -27.75
CA ASN A 783 -22.74 44.49 -27.23
C ASN A 783 -21.70 44.40 -26.11
N ARG A 784 -21.55 45.44 -25.29
CA ARG A 784 -20.72 45.40 -24.07
C ARG A 784 -21.54 45.26 -22.81
N LYS A 785 -22.86 45.43 -22.89
CA LYS A 785 -23.78 45.25 -21.78
C LYS A 785 -24.85 44.22 -22.12
N VAL A 786 -25.15 43.37 -21.14
CA VAL A 786 -26.25 42.40 -21.19
C VAL A 786 -27.19 42.65 -20.02
N THR A 787 -28.49 42.71 -20.31
CA THR A 787 -29.54 42.83 -19.31
C THR A 787 -30.56 41.73 -19.49
N ARG A 788 -31.03 41.13 -18.38
CA ARG A 788 -32.12 40.16 -18.44
C ARG A 788 -33.47 40.86 -18.46
N VAL A 789 -34.27 40.57 -19.49
CA VAL A 789 -35.58 41.19 -19.76
C VAL A 789 -36.68 40.12 -19.81
N TRP A 790 -37.93 40.55 -19.63
CA TRP A 790 -39.09 39.65 -19.64
C TRP A 790 -39.50 39.29 -21.07
N GLU A 791 -39.45 40.25 -21.99
CA GLU A 791 -39.82 40.09 -23.38
C GLU A 791 -38.77 39.29 -24.15
N GLN A 792 -39.23 38.36 -24.98
CA GLN A 792 -38.33 37.64 -25.88
C GLN A 792 -37.78 38.59 -26.95
N GLN A 793 -36.46 38.74 -26.98
CA GLN A 793 -35.75 39.54 -27.96
C GLN A 793 -35.78 38.84 -29.33
N PRO A 794 -35.92 39.60 -30.43
CA PRO A 794 -36.14 39.07 -31.78
C PRO A 794 -34.83 38.57 -32.41
N TYR A 795 -34.09 37.72 -31.71
CA TYR A 795 -32.87 37.13 -32.24
C TYR A 795 -33.20 35.97 -33.21
N PRO A 796 -32.55 35.90 -34.38
CA PRO A 796 -32.69 34.77 -35.28
C PRO A 796 -32.30 33.45 -34.62
N ASP A 797 -32.94 32.35 -35.01
CA ASP A 797 -32.51 31.03 -34.55
C ASP A 797 -31.07 30.74 -34.99
N HIS A 798 -30.29 30.14 -34.10
CA HIS A 798 -28.87 29.87 -34.31
C HIS A 798 -28.44 28.65 -33.50
N PRO A 799 -27.61 27.73 -34.06
CA PRO A 799 -27.17 26.53 -33.35
C PRO A 799 -26.45 26.83 -32.03
N ASP A 800 -25.69 27.92 -31.97
CA ASP A 800 -24.94 28.31 -30.78
C ASP A 800 -25.76 29.05 -29.70
N ARG A 801 -27.05 29.28 -29.93
CA ARG A 801 -27.93 30.05 -29.03
C ARG A 801 -28.33 29.23 -27.81
N PHE A 802 -28.14 29.78 -26.61
CA PHE A 802 -28.67 29.16 -25.40
C PHE A 802 -30.20 29.27 -25.33
N ASP A 803 -30.88 28.16 -25.05
CA ASP A 803 -32.35 28.06 -24.98
C ASP A 803 -32.89 27.69 -23.60
N VAL A 804 -32.09 26.99 -22.78
CA VAL A 804 -32.46 26.58 -21.42
C VAL A 804 -31.86 27.51 -20.37
N CYS A 805 -30.56 27.81 -20.50
CA CYS A 805 -29.84 28.66 -19.55
C CYS A 805 -29.84 30.12 -20.04
N VAL A 806 -30.30 31.08 -19.21
CA VAL A 806 -30.33 32.53 -19.57
C VAL A 806 -28.91 33.13 -19.50
N GLN A 807 -28.12 32.89 -20.54
CA GLN A 807 -26.69 33.22 -20.59
C GLN A 807 -26.21 33.62 -22.00
N VAL A 808 -25.02 34.20 -22.06
CA VAL A 808 -24.35 34.68 -23.28
C VAL A 808 -22.84 34.47 -23.17
N VAL A 809 -22.15 34.32 -24.30
CA VAL A 809 -20.69 34.19 -24.41
C VAL A 809 -20.13 35.30 -25.31
N CYS A 810 -18.91 35.77 -25.04
CA CYS A 810 -18.20 36.75 -25.85
C CYS A 810 -17.64 36.13 -27.14
N ARG A 811 -17.35 36.97 -28.13
CA ARG A 811 -16.86 36.54 -29.46
C ARG A 811 -15.39 36.13 -29.44
N GLU A 812 -14.60 36.80 -28.62
CA GLU A 812 -13.15 36.70 -28.58
C GLU A 812 -12.71 35.42 -27.86
N SER A 813 -11.76 34.71 -28.46
CA SER A 813 -11.13 33.53 -27.87
C SER A 813 -9.89 33.90 -27.08
N LEU A 814 -9.76 33.38 -25.87
CA LEU A 814 -8.64 33.60 -24.98
C LEU A 814 -7.69 32.40 -25.00
N THR A 815 -6.44 32.63 -25.40
CA THR A 815 -5.38 31.60 -25.54
C THR A 815 -4.06 32.00 -24.88
N GLY A 816 -4.00 33.19 -24.28
CA GLY A 816 -2.84 33.70 -23.57
C GLY A 816 -3.27 34.49 -22.33
N PRO A 817 -2.32 35.17 -21.66
CA PRO A 817 -2.64 35.93 -20.47
C PRO A 817 -3.59 37.09 -20.79
N CYS A 818 -4.66 37.21 -20.03
CA CYS A 818 -5.78 38.10 -20.34
C CYS A 818 -6.41 38.64 -19.05
N TYR A 819 -6.66 39.95 -19.02
CA TYR A 819 -7.35 40.65 -17.94
C TYR A 819 -8.53 41.45 -18.47
N TRP A 820 -9.67 41.35 -17.79
CA TRP A 820 -10.85 42.18 -18.05
C TRP A 820 -11.64 42.42 -16.76
N GLU A 821 -12.50 43.44 -16.80
CA GLU A 821 -13.38 43.78 -15.68
C GLU A 821 -14.83 43.79 -16.11
N ALA A 822 -15.69 43.31 -15.22
CA ALA A 822 -17.13 43.29 -15.40
C ALA A 822 -17.80 43.97 -14.20
N GLU A 823 -18.58 45.01 -14.48
CA GLU A 823 -19.45 45.66 -13.52
C GLU A 823 -20.85 45.07 -13.63
N TRP A 824 -21.49 44.77 -12.51
CA TRP A 824 -22.79 44.11 -12.49
C TRP A 824 -23.81 44.79 -11.58
N SER A 825 -25.08 44.54 -11.84
CA SER A 825 -26.19 44.98 -10.99
C SER A 825 -27.28 43.91 -10.96
N GLY A 826 -28.15 43.97 -9.94
CA GLY A 826 -29.23 42.99 -9.73
C GLY A 826 -29.04 42.14 -8.47
N GLY A 827 -29.81 41.05 -8.35
CA GLY A 827 -29.74 40.15 -7.19
C GLY A 827 -28.67 39.07 -7.33
N ARG A 828 -28.47 38.54 -8.55
CA ARG A 828 -27.51 37.47 -8.83
C ARG A 828 -27.05 37.40 -10.29
N VAL A 829 -25.73 37.36 -10.48
CA VAL A 829 -25.07 37.13 -11.77
C VAL A 829 -23.95 36.10 -11.65
N GLU A 830 -23.60 35.45 -12.75
CA GLU A 830 -22.42 34.59 -12.85
C GLU A 830 -21.47 35.09 -13.92
N ILE A 831 -20.21 35.27 -13.54
CA ILE A 831 -19.09 35.68 -14.39
C ILE A 831 -18.21 34.46 -14.63
N SER A 832 -18.06 34.04 -15.88
CA SER A 832 -17.53 32.71 -16.20
C SER A 832 -16.54 32.73 -17.37
N VAL A 833 -15.75 31.67 -17.47
CA VAL A 833 -15.03 31.28 -18.69
C VAL A 833 -15.38 29.85 -19.07
N THR A 834 -15.42 29.56 -20.37
CA THR A 834 -15.86 28.26 -20.88
C THR A 834 -15.19 27.89 -22.19
N TYR A 835 -15.11 26.59 -22.49
CA TYR A 835 -14.77 26.12 -23.83
C TYR A 835 -15.91 26.36 -24.83
N LYS A 836 -15.56 26.52 -26.11
CA LYS A 836 -16.55 26.72 -27.19
C LYS A 836 -17.60 25.63 -27.22
N GLY A 837 -17.19 24.38 -26.99
CA GLY A 837 -18.02 23.17 -27.03
C GLY A 837 -18.92 22.94 -25.81
N ILE A 838 -19.19 23.94 -24.96
CA ILE A 838 -20.25 23.86 -23.96
C ILE A 838 -21.61 23.62 -24.64
N SER A 839 -22.45 22.77 -24.04
CA SER A 839 -23.76 22.46 -24.63
C SER A 839 -24.62 23.72 -24.67
N ARG A 840 -25.18 24.02 -25.84
CA ARG A 840 -26.04 25.20 -26.03
C ARG A 840 -27.52 24.87 -25.80
N LYS A 841 -27.87 23.59 -25.96
CA LYS A 841 -29.22 23.03 -25.88
C LYS A 841 -29.28 21.89 -24.86
N GLY A 842 -30.46 21.57 -24.35
CA GLY A 842 -30.70 20.39 -23.49
C GLY A 842 -30.63 20.67 -21.97
N ASP A 843 -30.23 19.68 -21.17
CA ASP A 843 -30.29 19.78 -19.69
C ASP A 843 -29.39 20.91 -19.12
N SER A 844 -29.92 21.58 -18.10
CA SER A 844 -29.30 22.66 -17.34
C SER A 844 -27.91 22.32 -16.78
N GLY A 845 -27.65 21.05 -16.46
CA GLY A 845 -26.32 20.58 -16.04
C GLY A 845 -25.27 20.64 -17.15
N GLY A 846 -25.68 20.45 -18.41
CA GLY A 846 -24.80 20.52 -19.58
C GLY A 846 -24.58 21.94 -20.11
N CYS A 847 -25.59 22.83 -20.03
CA CYS A 847 -25.48 24.21 -20.50
C CYS A 847 -24.97 25.21 -19.45
N GLY A 848 -25.29 25.02 -18.18
CA GLY A 848 -25.05 26.05 -17.17
C GLY A 848 -23.57 26.20 -16.83
N PHE A 849 -23.09 27.44 -16.78
CA PHE A 849 -21.71 27.72 -16.35
C PHE A 849 -21.45 27.17 -14.93
N GLY A 850 -20.29 26.54 -14.74
CA GLY A 850 -19.87 25.91 -13.48
C GLY A 850 -20.54 24.56 -13.14
N HIS A 851 -21.57 24.15 -13.90
CA HIS A 851 -22.28 22.88 -13.68
C HIS A 851 -21.75 21.71 -14.52
N ASN A 852 -20.67 21.95 -15.27
CA ASN A 852 -20.00 20.98 -16.13
C ASN A 852 -18.48 21.12 -16.02
N VAL A 853 -17.76 20.19 -16.66
CA VAL A 853 -16.28 20.19 -16.72
C VAL A 853 -15.72 21.23 -17.71
N LYS A 854 -16.56 21.88 -18.51
CA LYS A 854 -16.16 22.79 -19.60
C LYS A 854 -16.22 24.27 -19.21
N SER A 855 -16.53 24.60 -17.95
CA SER A 855 -16.70 25.98 -17.50
C SER A 855 -16.32 26.18 -16.04
N TRP A 856 -15.85 27.38 -15.74
CA TRP A 856 -15.46 27.86 -14.42
C TRP A 856 -16.18 29.18 -14.17
N SER A 857 -16.89 29.27 -13.04
CA SER A 857 -17.84 30.36 -12.78
C SER A 857 -17.68 30.95 -11.40
N LEU A 858 -17.70 32.28 -11.31
CA LEU A 858 -17.92 33.04 -10.08
C LEU A 858 -19.38 33.49 -10.04
N ASN A 859 -20.12 33.01 -9.04
CA ASN A 859 -21.47 33.43 -8.73
C ASN A 859 -21.45 34.59 -7.73
N CYS A 860 -21.93 35.74 -8.18
CA CYS A 860 -21.97 37.01 -7.45
C CYS A 860 -23.39 37.30 -6.98
N THR A 861 -23.55 37.62 -5.69
CA THR A 861 -24.80 38.08 -5.09
C THR A 861 -24.51 39.28 -4.18
N ASN A 862 -25.54 40.06 -3.85
CA ASN A 862 -25.39 41.23 -2.97
C ASN A 862 -24.91 40.89 -1.54
N ILE A 863 -24.94 39.61 -1.16
CA ILE A 863 -24.62 39.15 0.20
C ILE A 863 -23.42 38.20 0.27
N SER A 864 -22.98 37.61 -0.85
CA SER A 864 -21.89 36.62 -0.86
C SER A 864 -21.33 36.32 -2.25
N TYR A 865 -20.10 35.82 -2.30
CA TYR A 865 -19.49 35.22 -3.48
C TYR A 865 -19.36 33.69 -3.33
N SER A 866 -19.53 32.96 -4.42
CA SER A 866 -19.23 31.53 -4.47
C SER A 866 -18.70 31.13 -5.84
N VAL A 867 -17.79 30.17 -5.90
CA VAL A 867 -17.26 29.64 -7.16
C VAL A 867 -17.86 28.27 -7.47
N TRP A 868 -18.01 27.97 -8.76
CA TRP A 868 -18.61 26.76 -9.29
C TRP A 868 -17.76 26.15 -10.41
N HIS A 869 -17.50 24.86 -10.31
CA HIS A 869 -16.92 24.04 -11.37
C HIS A 869 -17.36 22.59 -11.21
N ASN A 870 -17.74 21.92 -12.31
CA ASN A 870 -18.20 20.52 -12.31
C ASN A 870 -19.23 20.19 -11.22
N LYS A 871 -20.25 21.04 -11.05
CA LYS A 871 -21.32 20.93 -10.02
C LYS A 871 -20.84 21.05 -8.57
N LYS A 872 -19.56 21.33 -8.33
CA LYS A 872 -19.00 21.60 -7.01
C LYS A 872 -19.04 23.10 -6.73
N ARG A 873 -19.69 23.47 -5.63
CA ARG A 873 -19.75 24.85 -5.12
C ARG A 873 -18.78 25.03 -3.97
N THR A 874 -18.01 26.12 -3.99
CA THR A 874 -17.20 26.57 -2.85
C THR A 874 -17.61 27.99 -2.48
N ALA A 875 -17.99 28.23 -1.23
CA ALA A 875 -18.29 29.57 -0.73
C ALA A 875 -16.98 30.34 -0.46
N ILE A 876 -16.95 31.63 -0.80
CA ILE A 876 -15.80 32.50 -0.54
C ILE A 876 -16.07 33.27 0.75
N SER A 877 -15.15 33.21 1.72
CA SER A 877 -15.28 33.86 3.04
C SER A 877 -15.01 35.37 3.04
N ALA A 878 -14.92 36.01 1.87
CA ALA A 878 -14.66 37.44 1.74
C ALA A 878 -15.97 38.24 1.90
N PRO A 879 -16.00 39.30 2.72
CA PRO A 879 -17.17 40.17 2.82
C PRO A 879 -17.43 40.87 1.46
N PRO A 880 -18.69 40.94 1.00
CA PRO A 880 -19.02 41.73 -0.18
C PRO A 880 -18.63 43.19 0.07
N CYS A 881 -17.75 43.74 -0.77
CA CYS A 881 -17.40 45.17 -0.72
C CYS A 881 -18.49 45.99 -1.43
N SER A 882 -18.49 47.32 -1.24
CA SER A 882 -19.50 48.24 -1.79
C SER A 882 -19.44 48.42 -3.32
N SER A 883 -18.54 47.72 -4.01
CA SER A 883 -18.41 47.75 -5.47
C SER A 883 -18.90 46.45 -6.10
N ASN A 884 -19.81 46.54 -7.06
CA ASN A 884 -20.26 45.41 -7.88
C ASN A 884 -19.35 45.22 -9.11
N ARG A 885 -18.02 45.37 -8.94
CA ARG A 885 -17.05 45.27 -10.03
C ARG A 885 -16.06 44.13 -9.76
N VAL A 886 -15.94 43.24 -10.74
CA VAL A 886 -15.11 42.04 -10.65
C VAL A 886 -14.04 42.07 -11.74
N GLY A 887 -12.78 41.96 -11.34
CA GLY A 887 -11.65 41.75 -12.24
C GLY A 887 -11.38 40.27 -12.42
N VAL A 888 -11.09 39.84 -13.64
CA VAL A 888 -10.77 38.45 -13.97
C VAL A 888 -9.45 38.42 -14.70
N TYR A 889 -8.54 37.57 -14.21
CA TYR A 889 -7.25 37.30 -14.82
C TYR A 889 -7.17 35.84 -15.23
N LEU A 890 -6.82 35.58 -16.47
CA LEU A 890 -6.57 34.26 -17.02
C LEU A 890 -5.12 34.19 -17.46
N ASP A 891 -4.39 33.16 -17.03
CA ASP A 891 -3.17 32.70 -17.66
C ASP A 891 -3.44 31.31 -18.24
N TRP A 892 -3.73 31.27 -19.55
CA TRP A 892 -4.09 30.03 -20.24
C TRP A 892 -2.93 29.02 -20.25
N ALA A 893 -1.69 29.49 -20.40
CA ALA A 893 -0.51 28.63 -20.50
C ALA A 893 -0.10 28.05 -19.14
N ALA A 894 -0.22 28.84 -18.07
CA ALA A 894 0.02 28.37 -16.70
C ALA A 894 -1.15 27.56 -16.11
N GLY A 895 -2.33 27.59 -16.76
CA GLY A 895 -3.51 26.89 -16.27
C GLY A 895 -4.19 27.59 -15.08
N THR A 896 -4.10 28.91 -15.00
CA THR A 896 -4.55 29.69 -13.84
C THR A 896 -5.68 30.64 -14.22
N LEU A 897 -6.78 30.65 -13.46
CA LEU A 897 -7.88 31.60 -13.59
C LEU A 897 -8.23 32.21 -12.24
N SER A 898 -8.00 33.51 -12.09
CA SER A 898 -8.17 34.25 -10.85
C SER A 898 -9.28 35.29 -10.95
N PHE A 899 -10.07 35.40 -9.89
CA PHE A 899 -11.12 36.40 -9.72
C PHE A 899 -10.75 37.38 -8.61
N TYR A 900 -11.03 38.65 -8.84
CA TYR A 900 -10.75 39.75 -7.92
C TYR A 900 -11.98 40.64 -7.78
N ASN A 901 -12.18 41.19 -6.60
CA ASN A 901 -13.06 42.32 -6.38
C ASN A 901 -12.29 43.62 -6.65
N VAL A 902 -12.91 44.58 -7.33
CA VAL A 902 -12.30 45.87 -7.70
C VAL A 902 -12.94 46.99 -6.89
N SER A 903 -12.18 47.70 -6.06
CA SER A 903 -12.69 48.84 -5.30
C SER A 903 -12.98 50.04 -6.21
N SER A 904 -14.19 50.60 -6.16
CA SER A 904 -14.59 51.77 -6.98
C SER A 904 -13.81 53.05 -6.68
N HIS A 905 -13.28 53.20 -5.46
CA HIS A 905 -12.61 54.44 -5.02
C HIS A 905 -11.09 54.34 -5.14
N THR A 906 -10.52 53.19 -4.80
CA THR A 906 -9.06 52.98 -4.71
C THR A 906 -8.51 52.18 -5.88
N HIS A 907 -9.35 51.61 -6.75
CA HIS A 907 -8.97 50.66 -7.81
C HIS A 907 -8.11 49.47 -7.32
N THR A 908 -8.16 49.19 -6.02
CA THR A 908 -7.43 48.08 -5.41
C THR A 908 -8.11 46.75 -5.74
N LEU A 909 -7.33 45.76 -6.14
CA LEU A 909 -7.76 44.40 -6.41
C LEU A 909 -7.69 43.55 -5.14
N THR A 910 -8.84 43.07 -4.67
CA THR A 910 -8.92 42.09 -3.57
C THR A 910 -9.15 40.70 -4.17
N HIS A 911 -8.21 39.79 -4.00
CA HIS A 911 -8.34 38.41 -4.49
C HIS A 911 -9.56 37.71 -3.88
N LEU A 912 -10.34 37.03 -4.73
CA LEU A 912 -11.51 36.24 -4.33
C LEU A 912 -11.22 34.74 -4.41
N HIS A 913 -10.73 34.27 -5.55
CA HIS A 913 -10.47 32.84 -5.79
C HIS A 913 -9.58 32.61 -7.01
N THR A 914 -8.83 31.51 -7.01
CA THR A 914 -8.06 31.04 -8.17
C THR A 914 -8.37 29.57 -8.46
N PHE A 915 -8.76 29.28 -9.69
CA PHE A 915 -8.81 27.94 -10.25
C PHE A 915 -7.45 27.57 -10.87
N HIS A 916 -7.02 26.34 -10.62
CA HIS A 916 -5.88 25.72 -11.30
C HIS A 916 -6.43 24.57 -12.16
N SER A 917 -6.21 24.63 -13.47
CA SER A 917 -6.72 23.65 -14.42
C SER A 917 -5.84 23.56 -15.67
N THR A 918 -5.74 22.37 -16.26
CA THR A 918 -5.08 22.20 -17.56
C THR A 918 -6.05 22.55 -18.68
N PHE A 919 -5.92 23.75 -19.26
CA PHE A 919 -6.78 24.17 -20.35
C PHE A 919 -6.35 23.49 -21.66
N THR A 920 -7.28 22.83 -22.34
CA THR A 920 -7.00 22.04 -23.56
C THR A 920 -7.47 22.71 -24.84
N GLU A 921 -8.33 23.73 -24.74
CA GLU A 921 -8.92 24.46 -25.85
C GLU A 921 -8.96 25.97 -25.52
N PRO A 922 -9.10 26.85 -26.54
CA PRO A 922 -9.35 28.27 -26.31
C PRO A 922 -10.58 28.51 -25.42
N LEU A 923 -10.46 29.46 -24.50
CA LEU A 923 -11.53 29.83 -23.58
C LEU A 923 -12.31 31.04 -24.10
N TYR A 924 -13.57 31.16 -23.66
CA TYR A 924 -14.44 32.27 -23.99
C TYR A 924 -15.11 32.78 -22.71
N VAL A 925 -15.21 34.10 -22.58
CA VAL A 925 -15.88 34.75 -21.45
C VAL A 925 -17.38 34.59 -21.57
N GLY A 926 -18.08 34.32 -20.48
CA GLY A 926 -19.52 34.15 -20.47
C GLY A 926 -20.18 34.74 -19.23
N PHE A 927 -21.44 35.13 -19.39
CA PHE A 927 -22.26 35.73 -18.33
C PHE A 927 -23.63 35.07 -18.26
N ARG A 928 -24.10 34.76 -17.05
CA ARG A 928 -25.45 34.24 -16.79
C ARG A 928 -26.19 35.11 -15.79
N LEU A 929 -27.45 35.41 -16.08
CA LEU A 929 -28.26 36.38 -15.32
C LEU A 929 -29.49 35.69 -14.72
N TRP A 930 -29.71 35.83 -13.42
CA TRP A 930 -30.74 35.07 -12.70
C TRP A 930 -32.04 35.84 -12.45
N ASP A 931 -31.96 37.13 -12.12
CA ASP A 931 -33.14 37.93 -11.80
C ASP A 931 -33.49 38.86 -12.97
N SER A 932 -34.77 39.21 -13.10
CA SER A 932 -35.17 40.32 -13.98
C SER A 932 -34.46 41.60 -13.55
N ASP A 933 -34.00 42.39 -14.52
CA ASP A 933 -33.25 43.63 -14.31
C ASP A 933 -31.80 43.47 -13.83
N SER A 934 -31.31 42.23 -13.69
CA SER A 934 -29.87 42.02 -13.55
C SER A 934 -29.16 42.47 -14.83
N SER A 935 -27.98 43.05 -14.69
CA SER A 935 -27.16 43.42 -15.84
C SER A 935 -25.67 43.20 -15.57
N VAL A 936 -24.92 42.98 -16.64
CA VAL A 936 -23.45 42.95 -16.62
C VAL A 936 -22.94 43.82 -17.75
N HIS A 937 -22.04 44.73 -17.43
CA HIS A 937 -21.33 45.61 -18.34
C HIS A 937 -19.83 45.28 -18.33
N VAL A 938 -19.27 44.99 -19.50
CA VAL A 938 -17.84 44.78 -19.69
C VAL A 938 -17.16 46.15 -19.82
N CYS A 939 -16.32 46.50 -18.85
CA CYS A 939 -15.74 47.84 -18.74
C CYS A 939 -14.70 48.11 -19.85
N THR A 940 -14.69 49.34 -20.37
CA THR A 940 -13.68 49.81 -21.34
C THR A 940 -12.62 50.68 -20.65
N LYS A 941 -11.35 50.63 -21.08
CA LYS A 941 -10.22 51.30 -20.42
C LYS A 941 -10.16 52.85 -20.58
N TYR A 942 -11.20 53.56 -21.04
CA TYR A 942 -11.21 55.03 -21.05
C TYR A 942 -12.56 55.64 -20.65
N GLY A 943 -12.63 56.21 -19.45
CA GLY A 943 -13.78 56.93 -18.94
C GLY A 943 -13.37 58.07 -18.00
N VAL A 944 -12.72 59.11 -18.55
CA VAL A 944 -12.86 60.46 -18.00
C VAL A 944 -14.23 60.96 -18.47
N PRO A 945 -15.13 61.46 -17.60
CA PRO A 945 -16.41 62.01 -18.04
C PRO A 945 -16.15 63.20 -18.98
N GLN A 946 -16.59 63.09 -20.23
CA GLN A 946 -16.72 64.26 -21.10
C GLN A 946 -17.80 65.17 -20.54
N VAL A 947 -17.40 66.43 -20.36
CA VAL A 947 -18.25 67.58 -20.07
C VAL A 947 -19.35 67.69 -21.14
N CYS A 948 -20.61 67.60 -20.71
CA CYS A 948 -21.73 68.18 -21.45
C CYS A 948 -22.13 69.48 -20.76
N ASP A 949 -21.70 70.57 -21.38
CA ASP A 949 -22.06 71.94 -21.10
C ASP A 949 -23.44 72.22 -21.73
N THR A 950 -24.48 72.43 -20.92
CA THR A 950 -25.65 73.27 -21.32
C THR A 950 -26.38 73.82 -20.10
N LYS A 951 -26.16 75.11 -19.85
CA LYS A 951 -27.11 76.15 -19.41
C LYS A 951 -28.55 75.68 -19.07
N ARG A 952 -28.93 75.67 -17.80
CA ARG A 952 -29.64 76.75 -17.09
C ARG A 952 -29.88 76.37 -15.64
#